data_AF-A0A222G9V7-F1
#
_entry.id   AF-A0A222G9V7-F1
#
_cell.length_a   1.000
_cell.length_b   1.000
_cell.length_c   1.000
_cell.angle_alpha   90.00
_cell.angle_beta   90.00
_cell.angle_gamma   90.00
#
_symmetry.space_group_name_H-M   'P 1'
#
loop_
_entity.id
_entity.type
_entity.pdbx_description
1 polymer ?
#
loop_
_entity_poly.entity_id
_entity_poly.type
_entity_poly.pdbx_seq_one_letter_code
_entity_poly.pdbx_strand_id
1 'polypeptide(L)'
;MINLSFFFIRSGRHFLLYTALTLLILLFAVGVCAKNELPVADTKRELNIIVHNDHHPLWFTLPNGQPAGLYIDLWNLWSVTTGTPINFITKELKEGLLQVKSHNAVHSGLFKNEARQRWADFSVPIHSVKSSIVYHKKGDNKRNLKQFDGMKVAVPLSSYHEQYILDNYPNITVVPYQSESSIHALMNNDIQAIFNESPALYSLLAKMGLAGVLESNTVEGATNLVHAVVAKGQPLLLKEINRGFENIPIKALVAIEKKWLPNTTSFFNSNSYLDVLTQSERNWLQAHSSFTLGIDQNSYPFEFIDKNNSHSGISADYIDFISQKLKINLNVVEDMTWSESFEQLKADEIDVMSNVVRSAKRDKSMLFTKPYFKFSSVMVTKKGEFYTESMNSFDGKKVGIVSGYVFAELLAKDYQNIEIVDVSSPEEGLQLVNDGELDAYMDSLAVINHFMDKNNYFDLIVASFTPYKVEISMAVRLGLEPLIPILNKTLDSMDAKTKSKIANNWLAVRVQEGTQLKTILKWSIPILTLLFMIIFIFMRINRKLTKEIEQRELLEEQLSHLANHDSLTDLPTRRLLEDRFEMAINGAIRSKQMAAVLFIDLDGFKQLNDSSGHDAGDIVLKNIGKRLSSAIRREDTVSRFGGDEFVVIMTDVKAKEDVVTLARKIISQVNLPIKYYDTELVVGASIGISIYPENGESCMLLLKHADNALYNVKRTGKNNFMFCSQLAPT
;
A
#
# COMPACT_ATOMS: atom_id res chain seq x y z
N MET A 1 -52.73 -35.23 -19.82
CA MET A 1 -54.02 -35.57 -19.18
C MET A 1 -53.97 -35.11 -17.72
N ILE A 2 -54.74 -34.08 -17.40
CA ILE A 2 -55.60 -33.87 -16.21
C ILE A 2 -55.12 -34.32 -14.80
N ASN A 3 -54.94 -33.30 -13.95
CA ASN A 3 -55.28 -33.11 -12.53
C ASN A 3 -54.99 -34.16 -11.44
N LEU A 4 -54.09 -33.76 -10.52
CA LEU A 4 -54.42 -33.29 -9.15
C LEU A 4 -55.77 -33.74 -8.56
N SER A 5 -55.73 -34.49 -7.44
CA SER A 5 -56.04 -33.95 -6.09
C SER A 5 -56.63 -34.97 -5.11
N PHE A 6 -56.20 -34.78 -3.86
CA PHE A 6 -56.96 -34.87 -2.61
C PHE A 6 -56.90 -36.12 -1.71
N PHE A 7 -56.42 -35.83 -0.50
CA PHE A 7 -56.73 -36.38 0.82
C PHE A 7 -55.81 -37.48 1.41
N PHE A 8 -54.65 -37.16 2.01
CA PHE A 8 -54.35 -36.64 3.38
C PHE A 8 -54.55 -37.63 4.57
N ILE A 9 -53.48 -37.73 5.37
CA ILE A 9 -53.44 -37.95 6.84
C ILE A 9 -53.77 -39.36 7.36
N ARG A 10 -52.76 -40.24 7.41
CA ARG A 10 -52.51 -41.12 8.57
C ARG A 10 -51.19 -41.90 8.47
N SER A 11 -50.03 -41.26 8.69
CA SER A 11 -48.78 -41.97 9.08
C SER A 11 -47.57 -41.09 9.41
N GLY A 12 -47.66 -39.75 9.34
CA GLY A 12 -46.52 -38.85 9.57
C GLY A 12 -46.01 -38.75 11.01
N ARG A 13 -46.62 -39.42 11.98
CA ARG A 13 -46.21 -39.36 13.39
C ARG A 13 -45.32 -40.51 13.85
N HIS A 14 -45.22 -41.58 13.06
CA HIS A 14 -44.31 -42.71 13.34
C HIS A 14 -42.97 -42.58 12.61
N PHE A 15 -42.92 -41.93 11.44
CA PHE A 15 -41.67 -41.85 10.67
C PHE A 15 -40.60 -40.97 11.34
N LEU A 16 -40.99 -39.85 11.95
CA LEU A 16 -40.07 -38.97 12.69
C LEU A 16 -39.61 -39.54 14.05
N LEU A 17 -40.40 -40.44 14.64
CA LEU A 17 -40.00 -41.16 15.85
C LEU A 17 -39.03 -42.30 15.53
N TYR A 18 -39.22 -43.00 14.40
CA TYR A 18 -38.31 -44.04 13.96
C TYR A 18 -36.97 -43.49 13.46
N THR A 19 -36.94 -42.35 12.75
CA THR A 19 -35.67 -41.74 12.32
C THR A 19 -34.87 -41.16 13.49
N ALA A 20 -35.53 -40.59 14.50
CA ALA A 20 -34.88 -40.13 15.73
C ALA A 20 -34.37 -41.30 16.59
N LEU A 21 -35.11 -42.41 16.68
CA LEU A 21 -34.69 -43.60 17.43
C LEU A 21 -33.55 -44.34 16.72
N THR A 22 -33.53 -44.41 15.38
CA THR A 22 -32.40 -44.99 14.64
C THR A 22 -31.14 -44.14 14.71
N LEU A 23 -31.25 -42.80 14.77
CA LEU A 23 -30.08 -41.94 14.99
C LEU A 23 -29.55 -42.06 16.43
N LEU A 24 -30.43 -42.24 17.41
CA LEU A 24 -30.04 -42.45 18.81
C LEU A 24 -29.40 -43.82 19.03
N ILE A 25 -29.87 -44.86 18.34
CA ILE A 25 -29.32 -46.22 18.41
C ILE A 25 -28.01 -46.33 17.62
N LEU A 26 -27.80 -45.58 16.53
CA LEU A 26 -26.48 -45.50 15.88
C LEU A 26 -25.46 -44.71 16.72
N LEU A 27 -25.90 -43.69 17.47
CA LEU A 27 -25.05 -42.98 18.43
C LEU A 27 -24.72 -43.82 19.68
N PHE A 28 -25.51 -44.84 20.01
CA PHE A 28 -25.21 -45.80 21.09
C PHE A 28 -24.43 -47.04 20.62
N ALA A 29 -24.54 -47.43 19.34
CA ALA A 29 -23.92 -48.65 18.81
C ALA A 29 -22.49 -48.46 18.26
N VAL A 30 -21.99 -47.22 18.14
CA VAL A 30 -20.54 -46.94 17.93
C VAL A 30 -19.80 -46.78 19.28
N GLY A 31 -20.52 -46.85 20.40
CA GLY A 31 -19.96 -46.72 21.75
C GLY A 31 -19.51 -48.02 22.42
N VAL A 32 -19.73 -49.20 21.83
CA VAL A 32 -19.41 -50.48 22.49
C VAL A 32 -18.84 -51.48 21.48
N CYS A 33 -17.63 -51.20 20.99
CA CYS A 33 -16.70 -52.24 20.49
C CYS A 33 -15.26 -51.71 20.39
N ALA A 34 -14.87 -50.80 21.29
CA ALA A 34 -13.47 -50.60 21.62
C ALA A 34 -13.11 -51.69 22.64
N LYS A 35 -12.16 -52.55 22.28
CA LYS A 35 -11.54 -53.49 23.21
C LYS A 35 -11.19 -52.77 24.51
N ASN A 36 -11.61 -53.36 25.62
CA ASN A 36 -11.13 -53.02 26.97
C ASN A 36 -9.61 -53.24 27.04
N GLU A 37 -8.83 -52.28 26.55
CA GLU A 37 -7.69 -51.83 27.31
C GLU A 37 -8.25 -50.77 28.24
N LEU A 38 -8.36 -51.12 29.53
CA LEU A 38 -8.57 -50.14 30.59
C LEU A 38 -7.61 -48.97 30.31
N PRO A 39 -8.07 -47.71 30.29
CA PRO A 39 -7.13 -46.62 30.40
C PRO A 39 -6.51 -46.80 31.77
N VAL A 40 -5.29 -47.32 31.82
CA VAL A 40 -4.42 -47.10 32.96
C VAL A 40 -4.25 -45.60 32.95
N ALA A 41 -5.10 -44.90 33.71
CA ALA A 41 -4.78 -43.58 34.17
C ALA A 41 -3.41 -43.75 34.81
N ASP A 42 -2.37 -43.31 34.10
CA ASP A 42 -1.06 -43.13 34.67
C ASP A 42 -1.24 -41.98 35.67
N THR A 43 -1.81 -42.31 36.84
CA THR A 43 -2.01 -41.37 37.94
C THR A 43 -0.62 -41.03 38.40
N LYS A 44 -0.03 -40.02 37.76
CA LYS A 44 1.23 -39.45 38.18
C LYS A 44 1.15 -39.22 39.68
N ARG A 45 2.08 -39.83 40.40
CA ARG A 45 2.17 -39.75 41.86
C ARG A 45 2.15 -38.29 42.28
N GLU A 46 1.25 -37.94 43.19
CA GLU A 46 1.21 -36.61 43.79
C GLU A 46 2.52 -36.33 44.53
N LEU A 47 3.15 -35.20 44.23
CA LEU A 47 4.45 -34.84 44.78
C LEU A 47 4.26 -33.92 45.99
N ASN A 48 4.70 -34.39 47.16
CA ASN A 48 4.68 -33.58 48.37
C ASN A 48 5.82 -32.55 48.35
N ILE A 49 5.48 -31.27 48.41
CA ILE A 49 6.43 -30.15 48.42
C ILE A 49 6.46 -29.52 49.81
N ILE A 50 7.61 -29.58 50.47
CA ILE A 50 7.84 -28.95 51.77
C ILE A 50 8.05 -27.45 51.60
N VAL A 51 7.29 -26.67 52.36
CA VAL A 51 7.36 -25.22 52.46
C VAL A 51 7.35 -24.79 53.92
N HIS A 52 7.88 -23.61 54.24
CA HIS A 52 7.96 -23.15 55.64
C HIS A 52 6.93 -22.09 55.98
N ASN A 53 6.70 -21.97 57.29
CA ASN A 53 5.98 -20.85 57.86
C ASN A 53 6.87 -19.60 57.88
N ASP A 54 6.23 -18.44 57.69
CA ASP A 54 6.76 -17.12 58.05
C ASP A 54 8.08 -16.69 57.35
N HIS A 55 8.14 -16.73 56.02
CA HIS A 55 9.23 -16.13 55.21
C HIS A 55 8.68 -15.33 54.02
N HIS A 56 7.76 -14.39 54.28
CA HIS A 56 7.23 -13.49 53.24
C HIS A 56 8.36 -12.66 52.60
N PRO A 57 8.45 -12.51 51.26
CA PRO A 57 7.51 -12.94 50.22
C PRO A 57 7.84 -14.31 49.58
N LEU A 58 8.81 -15.04 50.09
CA LEU A 58 9.34 -16.26 49.47
C LEU A 58 8.39 -17.46 49.63
N TRP A 59 8.01 -17.76 50.87
CA TRP A 59 6.98 -18.74 51.23
C TRP A 59 6.42 -18.35 52.61
N PHE A 60 5.10 -18.38 52.77
CA PHE A 60 4.42 -18.08 54.03
C PHE A 60 3.00 -18.63 54.00
N THR A 61 2.33 -18.58 55.14
CA THR A 61 0.95 -19.07 55.28
C THR A 61 0.01 -17.86 55.43
N LEU A 62 -1.04 -17.81 54.62
CA LEU A 62 -2.10 -16.82 54.73
C LEU A 62 -2.95 -17.06 55.99
N PRO A 63 -3.72 -16.07 56.47
CA PRO A 63 -4.60 -16.25 57.64
C PRO A 63 -5.62 -17.39 57.51
N ASN A 64 -5.96 -17.78 56.27
CA ASN A 64 -6.86 -18.90 55.97
C ASN A 64 -6.15 -20.28 55.96
N GLY A 65 -4.86 -20.34 56.29
CA GLY A 65 -4.06 -21.58 56.31
C GLY A 65 -3.46 -22.00 54.96
N GLN A 66 -3.72 -21.27 53.87
CA GLN A 66 -3.16 -21.61 52.56
C GLN A 66 -1.72 -21.11 52.40
N PRO A 67 -0.82 -21.91 51.78
CA PRO A 67 0.52 -21.46 51.47
C PRO A 67 0.50 -20.44 50.32
N ALA A 68 1.32 -19.40 50.44
CA ALA A 68 1.51 -18.37 49.44
C ALA A 68 2.98 -17.93 49.37
N GLY A 69 3.38 -17.31 48.26
CA GLY A 69 4.72 -16.76 48.06
C GLY A 69 5.33 -17.16 46.72
N LEU A 70 6.51 -16.62 46.46
CA LEU A 70 7.27 -16.85 45.23
C LEU A 70 7.42 -18.34 44.90
N TYR A 71 7.87 -19.14 45.86
CA TYR A 71 8.14 -20.56 45.61
C TYR A 71 6.85 -21.38 45.49
N ILE A 72 5.74 -20.94 46.07
CA ILE A 72 4.44 -21.56 45.86
C ILE A 72 4.00 -21.38 44.42
N ASP A 73 4.10 -20.15 43.89
CA ASP A 73 3.75 -19.86 42.51
C ASP A 73 4.69 -20.56 41.51
N LEU A 74 5.99 -20.66 41.81
CA LEU A 74 6.96 -21.40 40.99
C LEU A 74 6.62 -22.89 40.90
N TRP A 75 6.31 -23.54 42.02
CA TRP A 75 5.93 -24.95 42.03
C TRP A 75 4.55 -25.21 41.42
N ASN A 76 3.59 -24.30 41.59
CA ASN A 76 2.32 -24.37 40.88
C ASN A 76 2.53 -24.30 39.37
N LEU A 77 3.40 -23.41 38.89
CA LEU A 77 3.73 -23.31 37.47
C LEU A 77 4.43 -24.59 36.98
N TRP A 78 5.36 -25.14 37.78
CA TRP A 78 5.98 -26.44 37.51
C TRP A 78 4.95 -27.57 37.40
N SER A 79 3.95 -27.61 38.28
CA SER A 79 2.87 -28.61 38.25
C SER A 79 2.06 -28.50 36.96
N VAL A 80 1.69 -27.28 36.55
CA VAL A 80 0.95 -27.04 35.30
C VAL A 80 1.79 -27.44 34.09
N THR A 81 3.08 -27.11 34.07
CA THR A 81 3.99 -27.43 32.96
C THR A 81 4.25 -28.93 32.83
N THR A 82 4.32 -29.66 33.93
CA THR A 82 4.59 -31.11 33.92
C THR A 82 3.33 -31.97 33.88
N GLY A 83 2.18 -31.43 34.29
CA GLY A 83 0.97 -32.19 34.57
C GLY A 83 1.10 -33.11 35.79
N THR A 84 2.13 -32.95 36.61
CA THR A 84 2.33 -33.73 37.85
C THR A 84 1.63 -32.98 38.99
N PRO A 85 0.65 -33.59 39.69
CA PRO A 85 -0.03 -32.94 40.80
C PRO A 85 0.91 -32.76 41.99
N ILE A 86 0.77 -31.64 42.71
CA ILE A 86 1.58 -31.32 43.88
C ILE A 86 0.71 -31.05 45.10
N ASN A 87 1.22 -31.42 46.27
CA ASN A 87 0.62 -31.12 47.57
C ASN A 87 1.61 -30.37 48.43
N PHE A 88 1.26 -29.16 48.88
CA PHE A 88 2.12 -28.37 49.75
C PHE A 88 1.95 -28.78 51.20
N ILE A 89 3.05 -29.15 51.84
CA ILE A 89 3.09 -29.51 53.26
C ILE A 89 3.88 -28.43 54.00
N THR A 90 3.18 -27.66 54.83
CA THR A 90 3.79 -26.58 55.59
C THR A 90 4.39 -27.10 56.90
N LYS A 91 5.70 -26.94 57.07
CA LYS A 91 6.47 -27.45 58.22
C LYS A 91 7.60 -26.50 58.63
N GLU A 92 7.95 -26.53 59.91
CA GLU A 92 9.21 -25.98 60.39
C GLU A 92 10.39 -26.61 59.64
N LEU A 93 11.46 -25.84 59.41
CA LEU A 93 12.58 -26.27 58.57
C LEU A 93 13.17 -27.61 59.02
N LYS A 94 13.41 -27.78 60.32
CA LYS A 94 13.96 -29.02 60.88
C LYS A 94 13.07 -30.25 60.60
N GLU A 95 11.75 -30.12 60.80
CA GLU A 95 10.79 -31.21 60.53
C GLU A 95 10.68 -31.50 59.03
N GLY A 96 10.64 -30.44 58.22
CA GLY A 96 10.60 -30.53 56.76
C GLY A 96 11.80 -31.27 56.19
N LEU A 97 13.01 -30.96 56.66
CA LEU A 97 14.24 -31.66 56.24
C LEU A 97 14.23 -33.15 56.61
N LEU A 98 13.61 -33.54 57.73
CA LEU A 98 13.46 -34.95 58.10
C LEU A 98 12.53 -35.69 57.12
N GLN A 99 11.44 -35.05 56.69
CA GLN A 99 10.54 -35.64 55.69
C GLN A 99 11.21 -35.81 54.33
N VAL A 100 11.99 -34.81 53.89
CA VAL A 100 12.79 -34.93 52.65
C VAL A 100 13.76 -36.11 52.77
N LYS A 101 14.54 -36.20 53.86
CA LYS A 101 15.49 -37.31 54.13
C LYS A 101 14.86 -38.70 54.14
N SER A 102 13.56 -38.80 54.44
CA SER A 102 12.80 -40.04 54.43
C SER A 102 12.26 -40.46 53.06
N HIS A 103 12.66 -39.76 51.98
CA HIS A 103 12.22 -40.00 50.59
C HIS A 103 10.72 -39.80 50.34
N ASN A 104 10.04 -39.08 51.24
CA ASN A 104 8.58 -38.87 51.18
C ASN A 104 8.16 -37.50 50.63
N ALA A 105 9.11 -36.58 50.46
CA ALA A 105 8.84 -35.22 50.01
C ALA A 105 10.05 -34.57 49.33
N VAL A 106 9.79 -33.48 48.62
CA VAL A 106 10.77 -32.60 47.99
C VAL A 106 10.76 -31.26 48.70
N HIS A 107 11.92 -30.65 48.88
CA HIS A 107 11.97 -29.30 49.40
C HIS A 107 11.75 -28.26 48.30
N SER A 108 10.90 -27.26 48.56
CA SER A 108 10.55 -26.23 47.59
C SER A 108 11.73 -25.37 47.11
N GLY A 109 12.61 -24.95 48.01
CA GLY A 109 13.84 -24.26 47.65
C GLY A 109 14.82 -24.13 48.82
N LEU A 110 16.07 -24.56 48.64
CA LEU A 110 17.14 -24.37 49.63
C LEU A 110 18.47 -24.01 48.97
N PHE A 111 19.31 -23.35 49.75
CA PHE A 111 20.72 -23.17 49.45
C PHE A 111 21.51 -24.48 49.60
N LYS A 112 22.45 -24.67 48.68
CA LYS A 112 23.39 -25.79 48.64
C LYS A 112 24.58 -25.53 49.58
N ASN A 113 24.97 -26.54 50.37
CA ASN A 113 26.22 -26.55 51.14
C ASN A 113 26.75 -27.98 51.30
N GLU A 114 27.99 -28.10 51.76
CA GLU A 114 28.66 -29.41 51.91
C GLU A 114 27.89 -30.35 52.84
N ALA A 115 27.38 -29.84 53.95
CA ALA A 115 26.62 -30.62 54.93
C ALA A 115 25.37 -31.27 54.30
N ARG A 116 24.66 -30.55 53.43
CA ARG A 116 23.45 -31.05 52.75
C ARG A 116 23.77 -31.98 51.58
N GLN A 117 24.85 -31.76 50.85
CA GLN A 117 25.29 -32.63 49.74
C GLN A 117 25.61 -34.07 50.16
N ARG A 118 25.86 -34.30 51.46
CA ARG A 118 26.07 -35.65 51.99
C ARG A 118 24.81 -36.50 51.92
N TRP A 119 23.62 -35.90 52.05
CA TRP A 119 22.34 -36.62 52.15
C TRP A 119 21.29 -36.22 51.10
N ALA A 120 21.52 -35.15 50.33
CA ALA A 120 20.60 -34.64 49.32
C ALA A 120 21.23 -34.49 47.94
N ASP A 121 20.39 -34.64 46.92
CA ASP A 121 20.67 -34.19 45.55
C ASP A 121 19.91 -32.89 45.26
N PHE A 122 20.48 -32.04 44.41
CA PHE A 122 20.00 -30.68 44.14
C PHE A 122 19.65 -30.52 42.67
N SER A 123 18.53 -29.84 42.40
CA SER A 123 18.13 -29.49 41.03
C SER A 123 19.09 -28.52 40.38
N VAL A 124 18.86 -28.19 39.11
CA VAL A 124 19.37 -26.92 38.55
C VAL A 124 18.90 -25.73 39.40
N PRO A 125 19.62 -24.60 39.45
CA PRO A 125 19.16 -23.42 40.17
C PRO A 125 17.78 -22.98 39.65
N ILE A 126 16.80 -22.87 40.55
CA ILE A 126 15.42 -22.48 40.23
C ILE A 126 15.13 -21.01 40.54
N HIS A 127 15.99 -20.35 41.31
CA HIS A 127 15.90 -18.93 41.65
C HIS A 127 17.23 -18.46 42.30
N SER A 128 17.40 -17.16 42.53
CA SER A 128 18.53 -16.61 43.29
C SER A 128 18.06 -15.59 44.33
N VAL A 129 18.51 -15.75 45.58
CA VAL A 129 18.22 -14.83 46.69
C VAL A 129 19.51 -14.51 47.44
N LYS A 130 19.76 -13.23 47.67
CA LYS A 130 20.90 -12.77 48.48
C LYS A 130 20.66 -12.98 49.96
N SER A 131 21.73 -13.14 50.73
CA SER A 131 21.72 -13.12 52.19
C SER A 131 22.27 -11.80 52.70
N SER A 132 21.59 -11.23 53.70
CA SER A 132 22.01 -9.97 54.33
C SER A 132 22.17 -10.14 55.84
N ILE A 133 23.11 -9.38 56.39
CA ILE A 133 23.21 -9.14 57.82
C ILE A 133 22.58 -7.77 58.14
N VAL A 134 21.72 -7.72 59.17
CA VAL A 134 21.09 -6.52 59.69
C VAL A 134 21.56 -6.24 61.10
N TYR A 135 21.89 -4.99 61.40
CA TYR A 135 22.49 -4.56 62.67
C TYR A 135 22.22 -3.07 62.94
N HIS A 136 22.49 -2.62 64.17
CA HIS A 136 22.36 -1.20 64.55
C HIS A 136 23.34 -0.30 63.81
N LYS A 137 22.86 0.84 63.33
CA LYS A 137 23.69 1.88 62.72
C LYS A 137 24.69 2.44 63.73
N LYS A 138 25.99 2.30 63.47
CA LYS A 138 27.06 2.84 64.36
C LYS A 138 28.22 3.39 63.52
N GLY A 139 28.11 4.67 63.15
CA GLY A 139 29.05 5.38 62.27
C GLY A 139 28.79 5.13 60.77
N ASP A 140 29.73 5.50 59.91
CA ASP A 140 29.62 5.37 58.43
C ASP A 140 30.20 4.06 57.87
N ASN A 141 30.71 3.16 58.73
CA ASN A 141 31.38 1.95 58.29
C ASN A 141 30.41 0.77 58.19
N LYS A 142 30.18 0.31 56.94
CA LYS A 142 29.49 -0.96 56.65
C LYS A 142 30.16 -2.12 57.36
N ARG A 143 29.37 -2.95 58.04
CA ARG A 143 29.85 -4.15 58.73
C ARG A 143 29.62 -5.44 57.95
N ASN A 144 30.61 -6.33 57.98
CA ASN A 144 30.55 -7.71 57.53
C ASN A 144 30.54 -8.68 58.72
N LEU A 145 30.32 -9.98 58.46
CA LEU A 145 30.21 -11.01 59.52
C LEU A 145 31.45 -11.09 60.43
N LYS A 146 32.65 -10.84 59.90
CA LYS A 146 33.90 -10.89 60.68
C LYS A 146 33.92 -9.88 61.84
N GLN A 147 33.21 -8.76 61.70
CA GLN A 147 33.15 -7.72 62.75
C GLN A 147 32.19 -8.05 63.89
N PHE A 148 31.51 -9.20 63.84
CA PHE A 148 30.66 -9.72 64.90
C PHE A 148 31.30 -10.88 65.67
N ASP A 149 32.61 -11.10 65.52
CA ASP A 149 33.38 -12.09 66.27
C ASP A 149 33.16 -11.94 67.80
N GLY A 150 32.84 -13.05 68.47
CA GLY A 150 32.49 -13.07 69.90
C GLY A 150 31.12 -12.49 70.27
N MET A 151 30.32 -12.05 69.29
CA MET A 151 28.99 -11.44 69.52
C MET A 151 27.84 -12.42 69.27
N LYS A 152 26.63 -12.04 69.69
CA LYS A 152 25.40 -12.81 69.45
C LYS A 152 24.78 -12.42 68.11
N VAL A 153 24.62 -13.39 67.21
CA VAL A 153 23.97 -13.19 65.91
C VAL A 153 22.79 -14.16 65.78
N ALA A 154 21.60 -13.61 65.50
CA ALA A 154 20.42 -14.42 65.28
C ALA A 154 20.36 -14.96 63.85
N VAL A 155 20.10 -16.27 63.73
CA VAL A 155 19.94 -16.97 62.45
C VAL A 155 18.86 -18.04 62.57
N PRO A 156 18.14 -18.37 61.48
CA PRO A 156 17.20 -19.48 61.52
C PRO A 156 17.93 -20.81 61.77
N LEU A 157 17.45 -21.61 62.71
CA LEU A 157 18.07 -22.90 63.04
C LEU A 157 17.86 -23.91 61.90
N SER A 158 18.80 -24.83 61.74
CA SER A 158 18.89 -25.82 60.64
C SER A 158 18.98 -25.21 59.23
N SER A 159 19.22 -23.91 59.14
CA SER A 159 19.34 -23.18 57.89
C SER A 159 20.76 -23.21 57.33
N TYR A 160 20.90 -22.74 56.10
CA TYR A 160 22.22 -22.50 55.52
C TYR A 160 23.00 -21.44 56.32
N HIS A 161 22.32 -20.39 56.80
CA HIS A 161 22.93 -19.28 57.52
C HIS A 161 23.57 -19.73 58.84
N GLU A 162 22.93 -20.63 59.58
CA GLU A 162 23.51 -21.25 60.78
C GLU A 162 24.79 -22.00 60.42
N GLN A 163 24.72 -22.92 59.46
CA GLN A 163 25.89 -23.71 59.07
C GLN A 163 27.03 -22.83 58.53
N TYR A 164 26.70 -21.78 57.78
CA TYR A 164 27.67 -20.83 57.25
C TYR A 164 28.43 -20.10 58.36
N ILE A 165 27.74 -19.68 59.42
CA ILE A 165 28.40 -19.09 60.60
C ILE A 165 29.27 -20.13 61.30
N LEU A 166 28.76 -21.34 61.54
CA LEU A 166 29.53 -22.40 62.23
C LEU A 166 30.80 -22.79 61.47
N ASP A 167 30.74 -22.83 60.14
CA ASP A 167 31.88 -23.22 59.30
C ASP A 167 32.92 -22.10 59.16
N ASN A 168 32.51 -20.83 59.10
CA ASN A 168 33.39 -19.72 58.73
C ASN A 168 33.71 -18.73 59.88
N TYR A 169 32.86 -18.69 60.91
CA TYR A 169 32.95 -17.73 62.02
C TYR A 169 32.60 -18.40 63.37
N PRO A 170 33.39 -19.40 63.81
CA PRO A 170 33.05 -20.26 64.95
C PRO A 170 32.95 -19.54 66.30
N ASN A 171 33.52 -18.34 66.43
CA ASN A 171 33.45 -17.54 67.65
C ASN A 171 32.16 -16.71 67.76
N ILE A 172 31.34 -16.66 66.70
CA ILE A 172 30.02 -16.00 66.76
C ILE A 172 29.06 -16.90 67.55
N THR A 173 28.41 -16.33 68.57
CA THR A 173 27.37 -17.04 69.31
C THR A 173 26.06 -17.00 68.52
N VAL A 174 25.68 -18.15 67.97
CA VAL A 174 24.42 -18.35 67.25
C VAL A 174 23.23 -18.28 68.21
N VAL A 175 22.26 -17.42 67.92
CA VAL A 175 20.98 -17.33 68.64
C VAL A 175 19.83 -17.72 67.69
N PRO A 176 18.80 -18.44 68.14
CA PRO A 176 17.66 -18.78 67.28
C PRO A 176 16.91 -17.52 66.80
N TYR A 177 16.73 -17.41 65.49
CA TYR A 177 15.86 -16.38 64.90
C TYR A 177 14.38 -16.69 65.12
N GLN A 178 13.63 -15.68 65.55
CA GLN A 178 12.20 -15.70 65.83
C GLN A 178 11.56 -14.42 65.31
N SER A 179 11.43 -14.30 63.98
CA SER A 179 10.64 -13.26 63.28
C SER A 179 10.68 -11.88 63.97
N GLU A 180 9.54 -11.32 64.36
CA GLU A 180 9.42 -10.02 65.06
C GLU A 180 10.19 -9.97 66.40
N SER A 181 10.20 -11.06 67.18
CA SER A 181 10.91 -11.11 68.47
C SER A 181 12.42 -10.92 68.33
N SER A 182 13.05 -11.46 67.28
CA SER A 182 14.47 -11.22 67.02
C SER A 182 14.76 -9.77 66.61
N ILE A 183 13.82 -9.10 65.93
CA ILE A 183 13.97 -7.68 65.62
C ILE A 183 13.90 -6.85 66.90
N HIS A 184 12.97 -7.15 67.81
CA HIS A 184 12.92 -6.51 69.13
C HIS A 184 14.19 -6.76 69.96
N ALA A 185 14.70 -7.99 69.98
CA ALA A 185 15.96 -8.34 70.66
C ALA A 185 17.15 -7.55 70.07
N LEU A 186 17.18 -7.36 68.75
CA LEU A 186 18.18 -6.51 68.12
C LEU A 186 18.01 -5.05 68.58
N MET A 187 16.79 -4.50 68.55
CA MET A 187 16.51 -3.12 68.99
C MET A 187 16.91 -2.87 70.45
N ASN A 188 16.73 -3.87 71.32
CA ASN A 188 17.10 -3.80 72.74
C ASN A 188 18.59 -4.07 73.01
N ASN A 189 19.40 -4.35 71.98
CA ASN A 189 20.80 -4.78 72.07
C ASN A 189 21.03 -6.14 72.78
N ASP A 190 20.00 -6.98 72.90
CA ASP A 190 20.12 -8.35 73.42
C ASP A 190 20.91 -9.26 72.46
N ILE A 191 20.85 -8.95 71.16
CA ILE A 191 21.66 -9.51 70.08
C ILE A 191 22.29 -8.38 69.26
N GLN A 192 23.39 -8.66 68.55
CA GLN A 192 24.14 -7.65 67.81
C GLN A 192 23.83 -7.61 66.31
N ALA A 193 23.33 -8.71 65.75
CA ALA A 193 22.89 -8.76 64.36
C ALA A 193 21.92 -9.91 64.07
N ILE A 194 21.27 -9.84 62.91
CA ILE A 194 20.44 -10.90 62.33
C ILE A 194 21.00 -11.23 60.94
N PHE A 195 21.28 -12.50 60.65
CA PHE A 195 21.76 -12.95 59.34
C PHE A 195 20.73 -13.88 58.69
N ASN A 196 20.13 -13.44 57.57
CA ASN A 196 19.05 -14.17 56.90
C ASN A 196 18.92 -13.81 55.41
N GLU A 197 17.97 -14.41 54.67
CA GLU A 197 17.66 -14.01 53.29
C GLU A 197 17.16 -12.56 53.22
N SER A 198 17.72 -11.77 52.31
CA SER A 198 17.45 -10.33 52.19
C SER A 198 15.98 -10.00 51.98
N PRO A 199 15.22 -10.64 51.06
CA PRO A 199 13.82 -10.28 50.82
C PRO A 199 12.93 -10.50 52.03
N ALA A 200 13.15 -11.60 52.77
CA ALA A 200 12.37 -11.91 53.97
C ALA A 200 12.65 -10.88 55.09
N LEU A 201 13.93 -10.57 55.30
CA LEU A 201 14.36 -9.61 56.30
C LEU A 201 13.87 -8.19 55.99
N TYR A 202 13.98 -7.74 54.74
CA TYR A 202 13.50 -6.42 54.32
C TYR A 202 11.98 -6.32 54.37
N SER A 203 11.26 -7.38 54.00
CA SER A 203 9.80 -7.42 54.13
C SER A 203 9.36 -7.29 55.58
N LEU A 204 10.03 -7.99 56.51
CA LEU A 204 9.72 -7.90 57.93
C LEU A 204 10.02 -6.51 58.50
N LEU A 205 11.19 -5.93 58.18
CA LEU A 205 11.55 -4.58 58.61
C LEU A 205 10.55 -3.54 58.08
N ALA A 206 10.12 -3.65 56.83
CA ALA A 206 9.12 -2.78 56.25
C ALA A 206 7.76 -2.91 56.96
N LYS A 207 7.31 -4.16 57.23
CA LYS A 207 6.07 -4.44 57.97
C LYS A 207 6.08 -3.81 59.38
N MET A 208 7.24 -3.81 60.03
CA MET A 208 7.42 -3.21 61.37
C MET A 208 7.67 -1.69 61.33
N GLY A 209 7.73 -1.05 60.15
CA GLY A 209 8.04 0.38 60.04
C GLY A 209 9.49 0.74 60.38
N LEU A 210 10.41 -0.24 60.34
CA LEU A 210 11.83 -0.10 60.68
C LEU A 210 12.75 -0.02 59.45
N ALA A 211 12.18 0.16 58.26
CA ALA A 211 12.96 0.34 57.03
C ALA A 211 13.87 1.57 57.15
N GLY A 212 15.18 1.38 56.99
CA GLY A 212 16.19 2.44 57.10
C GLY A 212 16.62 2.81 58.52
N VAL A 213 15.97 2.26 59.56
CA VAL A 213 16.37 2.45 60.97
C VAL A 213 17.60 1.61 61.29
N LEU A 214 17.65 0.40 60.75
CA LEU A 214 18.77 -0.53 60.89
C LEU A 214 19.62 -0.53 59.62
N GLU A 215 20.92 -0.76 59.76
CA GLU A 215 21.80 -0.98 58.62
C GLU A 215 21.71 -2.43 58.14
N SER A 216 21.88 -2.62 56.84
CA SER A 216 21.94 -3.95 56.25
C SER A 216 23.03 -4.02 55.18
N ASN A 217 23.80 -5.11 55.17
CA ASN A 217 24.75 -5.39 54.10
C ASN A 217 24.55 -6.81 53.59
N THR A 218 24.67 -6.99 52.27
CA THR A 218 24.78 -8.31 51.66
C THR A 218 26.09 -8.96 52.11
N VAL A 219 26.03 -10.25 52.45
CA VAL A 219 27.21 -11.03 52.81
C VAL A 219 27.85 -11.61 51.56
N GLU A 220 29.05 -11.17 51.25
CA GLU A 220 29.87 -11.73 50.17
C GLU A 220 30.39 -13.13 50.54
N GLY A 221 30.43 -14.05 49.58
CA GLY A 221 30.85 -15.45 49.78
C GLY A 221 29.71 -16.41 50.20
N ALA A 222 28.59 -15.89 50.69
CA ALA A 222 27.38 -16.68 50.88
C ALA A 222 26.78 -17.08 49.51
N THR A 223 26.35 -18.33 49.37
CA THR A 223 25.64 -18.76 48.16
C THR A 223 24.31 -18.02 48.04
N ASN A 224 23.92 -17.70 46.81
CA ASN A 224 22.65 -17.08 46.50
C ASN A 224 21.73 -17.99 45.68
N LEU A 225 22.20 -19.15 45.22
CA LEU A 225 21.44 -20.03 44.34
C LEU A 225 20.50 -20.94 45.13
N VAL A 226 19.24 -20.93 44.73
CA VAL A 226 18.17 -21.72 45.33
C VAL A 226 17.87 -22.91 44.45
N HIS A 227 17.78 -24.08 45.06
CA HIS A 227 17.57 -25.36 44.39
C HIS A 227 16.38 -26.10 45.02
N ALA A 228 15.61 -26.81 44.21
CA ALA A 228 14.77 -27.88 44.71
C ALA A 228 15.68 -28.99 45.27
N VAL A 229 15.25 -29.61 46.37
CA VAL A 229 16.07 -30.59 47.10
C VAL A 229 15.33 -31.90 47.27
N VAL A 230 15.96 -32.99 46.86
CA VAL A 230 15.48 -34.35 47.05
C VAL A 230 16.47 -35.14 47.90
N ALA A 231 16.01 -36.16 48.63
CA ALA A 231 16.95 -37.09 49.27
C ALA A 231 17.82 -37.78 48.22
N LYS A 232 19.08 -38.02 48.58
CA LYS A 232 20.07 -38.62 47.71
C LYS A 232 19.62 -39.99 47.19
N GLY A 233 19.95 -40.27 45.94
CA GLY A 233 19.59 -41.54 45.28
C GLY A 233 18.22 -41.53 44.60
N GLN A 234 17.71 -40.34 44.23
CA GLN A 234 16.46 -40.19 43.48
C GLN A 234 16.67 -39.54 42.09
N PRO A 235 17.50 -40.12 41.21
CA PRO A 235 17.88 -39.49 39.94
C PRO A 235 16.71 -39.30 38.97
N LEU A 236 15.71 -40.19 38.98
CA LEU A 236 14.53 -40.08 38.12
C LEU A 236 13.66 -38.89 38.54
N LEU A 237 13.38 -38.75 39.83
CA LEU A 237 12.61 -37.62 40.36
C LEU A 237 13.36 -36.30 40.14
N LEU A 238 14.68 -36.29 40.37
CA LEU A 238 15.49 -35.10 40.11
C LEU A 238 15.47 -34.69 38.63
N LYS A 239 15.56 -35.66 37.71
CA LYS A 239 15.45 -35.44 36.28
C LYS A 239 14.06 -34.90 35.90
N GLU A 240 13.00 -35.40 36.51
CA GLU A 240 11.65 -34.87 36.32
C GLU A 240 11.52 -33.42 36.79
N ILE A 241 12.05 -33.10 37.98
CA ILE A 241 12.05 -31.75 38.54
C ILE A 241 12.80 -30.79 37.63
N ASN A 242 14.03 -31.14 37.23
CA ASN A 242 14.84 -30.31 36.33
C ASN A 242 14.12 -30.06 35.01
N ARG A 243 13.64 -31.12 34.35
CA ARG A 243 12.90 -31.02 33.08
C ARG A 243 11.66 -30.15 33.23
N GLY A 244 10.96 -30.25 34.35
CA GLY A 244 9.77 -29.43 34.61
C GLY A 244 10.10 -27.95 34.70
N PHE A 245 11.11 -27.55 35.47
CA PHE A 245 11.53 -26.14 35.57
C PHE A 245 12.16 -25.62 34.28
N GLU A 246 12.94 -26.46 33.59
CA GLU A 246 13.55 -26.11 32.30
C GLU A 246 12.50 -25.86 31.23
N ASN A 247 11.36 -26.57 31.24
CA ASN A 247 10.29 -26.38 30.27
C ASN A 247 9.37 -25.18 30.53
N ILE A 248 9.56 -24.45 31.64
CA ILE A 248 8.76 -23.26 31.94
C ILE A 248 9.21 -22.10 31.05
N PRO A 249 8.30 -21.43 30.31
CA PRO A 249 8.63 -20.23 29.56
C PRO A 249 9.18 -19.12 30.46
N ILE A 250 10.30 -18.49 30.06
CA ILE A 250 10.98 -17.49 30.90
C ILE A 250 10.07 -16.31 31.25
N LYS A 251 9.19 -15.90 30.32
CA LYS A 251 8.23 -14.82 30.55
C LYS A 251 7.32 -15.08 31.75
N ALA A 252 6.91 -16.34 31.96
CA ALA A 252 6.09 -16.71 33.10
C ALA A 252 6.88 -16.65 34.41
N LEU A 253 8.15 -17.09 34.39
CA LEU A 253 9.07 -16.98 35.54
C LEU A 253 9.34 -15.51 35.91
N VAL A 254 9.59 -14.65 34.92
CA VAL A 254 9.77 -13.19 35.12
C VAL A 254 8.52 -12.55 35.72
N ALA A 255 7.32 -12.95 35.28
CA ALA A 255 6.07 -12.42 35.82
C ALA A 255 5.87 -12.79 37.31
N ILE A 256 6.18 -14.04 37.68
CA ILE A 256 6.12 -14.51 39.07
C ILE A 256 7.17 -13.79 39.93
N GLU A 257 8.40 -13.66 39.44
CA GLU A 257 9.47 -12.96 40.17
C GLU A 257 9.12 -11.50 40.41
N LYS A 258 8.64 -10.78 39.38
CA LYS A 258 8.21 -9.38 39.49
C LYS A 258 7.02 -9.19 40.43
N LYS A 259 6.10 -10.16 40.48
CA LYS A 259 4.94 -10.15 41.40
C LYS A 259 5.39 -10.12 42.86
N TRP A 260 6.37 -10.93 43.23
CA TRP A 260 6.78 -11.11 44.63
C TRP A 260 8.00 -10.28 45.03
N LEU A 261 8.88 -9.93 44.09
CA LEU A 261 10.14 -9.24 44.32
C LEU A 261 10.34 -8.03 43.37
N PRO A 262 9.40 -7.07 43.32
CA PRO A 262 9.38 -5.99 42.32
C PRO A 262 10.60 -5.05 42.39
N ASN A 263 11.26 -4.96 43.54
CA ASN A 263 12.35 -4.01 43.81
C ASN A 263 13.73 -4.70 43.90
N THR A 264 13.86 -5.91 43.36
CA THR A 264 15.14 -6.67 43.37
C THR A 264 15.68 -6.83 41.96
N THR A 265 16.99 -7.07 41.84
CA THR A 265 17.60 -7.45 40.57
C THR A 265 17.06 -8.82 40.14
N SER A 266 16.38 -8.88 38.99
CA SER A 266 15.78 -10.13 38.47
C SER A 266 16.85 -11.21 38.26
N PHE A 267 16.60 -12.41 38.79
CA PHE A 267 17.30 -13.62 38.43
C PHE A 267 16.94 -14.05 37.00
N PHE A 268 15.67 -13.92 36.63
CA PHE A 268 15.21 -14.19 35.28
C PHE A 268 15.30 -12.91 34.43
N ASN A 269 16.24 -12.86 33.48
CA ASN A 269 16.39 -11.70 32.59
C ASN A 269 15.64 -11.89 31.27
N SER A 270 14.75 -10.95 30.92
CA SER A 270 14.15 -10.85 29.58
C SER A 270 15.02 -9.98 28.68
N ASN A 271 15.97 -10.58 27.97
CA ASN A 271 16.42 -9.99 26.72
C ASN A 271 15.40 -10.36 25.65
N SER A 272 14.50 -9.42 25.37
CA SER A 272 13.34 -9.35 24.44
C SER A 272 13.35 -10.16 23.11
N TYR A 273 14.44 -10.84 22.75
CA TYR A 273 14.58 -11.63 21.53
C TYR A 273 14.44 -13.15 21.74
N LEU A 274 14.61 -13.66 22.97
CA LEU A 274 14.64 -15.10 23.30
C LEU A 274 13.53 -15.51 24.30
N ASP A 275 12.48 -14.69 24.44
CA ASP A 275 11.41 -14.89 25.43
C ASP A 275 10.60 -16.18 25.20
N VAL A 276 10.68 -16.75 24.00
CA VAL A 276 10.09 -18.04 23.63
C VAL A 276 10.96 -19.25 23.99
N LEU A 277 12.25 -19.04 24.27
CA LEU A 277 13.18 -20.12 24.61
C LEU A 277 13.18 -20.41 26.11
N THR A 278 13.45 -21.67 26.42
CA THR A 278 13.72 -22.16 27.78
C THR A 278 15.10 -21.72 28.26
N GLN A 279 15.36 -21.85 29.57
CA GLN A 279 16.68 -21.57 30.11
C GLN A 279 17.74 -22.55 29.59
N SER A 280 17.38 -23.84 29.46
CA SER A 280 18.29 -24.86 28.92
C SER A 280 18.70 -24.54 27.48
N GLU A 281 17.74 -24.14 26.63
CA GLU A 281 18.01 -23.75 25.24
C GLU A 281 18.92 -22.53 25.14
N ARG A 282 18.71 -21.50 25.99
CA ARG A 282 19.60 -20.34 26.02
C ARG A 282 21.01 -20.69 26.46
N ASN A 283 21.15 -21.49 27.52
CA ASN A 283 22.46 -21.94 27.98
C ASN A 283 23.17 -22.77 26.89
N TRP A 284 22.42 -23.61 26.19
CA TRP A 284 22.96 -24.39 25.09
C TRP A 284 23.44 -23.52 23.92
N LEU A 285 22.68 -22.49 23.53
CA LEU A 285 23.09 -21.51 22.49
C LEU A 285 24.30 -20.66 22.91
N GLN A 286 24.43 -20.34 24.20
CA GLN A 286 25.64 -19.64 24.68
C GLN A 286 26.89 -20.51 24.51
N ALA A 287 26.76 -21.83 24.60
CA ALA A 287 27.84 -22.77 24.32
C ALA A 287 28.01 -23.10 22.83
N HIS A 288 26.96 -22.92 22.01
CA HIS A 288 26.92 -23.26 20.59
C HIS A 288 26.32 -22.11 19.76
N SER A 289 27.19 -21.21 19.30
CA SER A 289 26.77 -19.98 18.60
C SER A 289 27.17 -19.92 17.13
N SER A 290 27.83 -20.95 16.59
CA SER A 290 28.31 -21.00 15.21
C SER A 290 28.06 -22.38 14.63
N PHE A 291 27.48 -22.44 13.45
CA PHE A 291 27.18 -23.68 12.72
C PHE A 291 27.53 -23.51 11.24
N THR A 292 27.88 -24.61 10.60
CA THR A 292 28.11 -24.69 9.15
C THR A 292 26.78 -24.93 8.42
N LEU A 293 26.59 -24.22 7.31
CA LEU A 293 25.36 -24.23 6.52
C LEU A 293 25.65 -24.71 5.10
N GLY A 294 25.12 -25.88 4.75
CA GLY A 294 25.07 -26.37 3.38
C GLY A 294 23.84 -25.81 2.67
N ILE A 295 24.00 -25.38 1.42
CA ILE A 295 22.94 -24.72 0.66
C ILE A 295 22.78 -25.35 -0.73
N ASP A 296 21.61 -25.14 -1.34
CA ASP A 296 21.46 -25.37 -2.78
C ASP A 296 21.83 -24.11 -3.55
N GLN A 297 22.98 -24.06 -4.21
CA GLN A 297 23.43 -22.84 -4.89
C GLN A 297 22.67 -22.54 -6.19
N ASN A 298 21.99 -23.54 -6.77
CA ASN A 298 21.35 -23.45 -8.09
C ASN A 298 19.82 -23.52 -8.02
N SER A 299 19.22 -23.26 -6.85
CA SER A 299 17.78 -23.38 -6.62
C SER A 299 17.08 -22.02 -6.54
N TYR A 300 17.34 -21.13 -7.50
CA TYR A 300 16.60 -19.86 -7.58
C TYR A 300 15.09 -20.13 -7.75
N PRO A 301 14.19 -19.50 -6.98
CA PRO A 301 14.42 -18.41 -6.02
C PRO A 301 14.47 -18.84 -4.54
N PHE A 302 14.51 -20.14 -4.25
CA PHE A 302 14.53 -20.66 -2.89
C PHE A 302 15.87 -20.41 -2.22
N GLU A 303 16.96 -20.75 -2.90
CA GLU A 303 18.30 -20.64 -2.36
C GLU A 303 19.31 -20.57 -3.50
N PHE A 304 20.21 -19.59 -3.46
CA PHE A 304 21.29 -19.42 -4.44
C PHE A 304 22.34 -18.43 -3.92
N ILE A 305 23.47 -18.34 -4.62
CA ILE A 305 24.46 -17.27 -4.45
C ILE A 305 24.24 -16.19 -5.51
N ASP A 306 24.06 -14.94 -5.08
CA ASP A 306 23.83 -13.83 -6.00
C ASP A 306 25.13 -13.27 -6.62
N LYS A 307 25.00 -12.26 -7.49
CA LYS A 307 26.13 -11.63 -8.19
C LYS A 307 27.13 -10.93 -7.26
N ASN A 308 26.76 -10.67 -6.02
CA ASN A 308 27.61 -10.07 -4.99
C ASN A 308 28.24 -11.14 -4.08
N ASN A 309 28.19 -12.41 -4.47
CA ASN A 309 28.64 -13.55 -3.67
C ASN A 309 27.93 -13.65 -2.30
N SER A 310 26.65 -13.27 -2.25
CA SER A 310 25.84 -13.32 -1.04
C SER A 310 24.80 -14.43 -1.11
N HIS A 311 24.59 -15.13 0.00
CA HIS A 311 23.51 -16.11 0.16
C HIS A 311 22.16 -15.42 0.06
N SER A 312 21.38 -15.82 -0.93
CA SER A 312 20.16 -15.14 -1.34
C SER A 312 19.06 -16.14 -1.64
N GLY A 313 17.81 -15.69 -1.54
CA GLY A 313 16.61 -16.50 -1.78
C GLY A 313 15.67 -16.55 -0.59
N ILE A 314 14.56 -17.26 -0.77
CA ILE A 314 13.54 -17.45 0.28
C ILE A 314 14.18 -18.08 1.52
N SER A 315 14.90 -19.19 1.37
CA SER A 315 15.56 -19.90 2.46
C SER A 315 16.61 -19.03 3.15
N ALA A 316 17.34 -18.21 2.40
CA ALA A 316 18.31 -17.25 2.93
C ALA A 316 17.63 -16.19 3.84
N ASP A 317 16.49 -15.63 3.43
CA ASP A 317 15.74 -14.68 4.26
C ASP A 317 15.26 -15.31 5.59
N TYR A 318 14.90 -16.60 5.60
CA TYR A 318 14.57 -17.33 6.83
C TYR A 318 15.81 -17.55 7.71
N ILE A 319 16.96 -17.87 7.10
CA ILE A 319 18.25 -18.04 7.78
C ILE A 319 18.70 -16.72 8.41
N ASP A 320 18.55 -15.60 7.71
CA ASP A 320 18.84 -14.26 8.24
C ASP A 320 17.96 -13.93 9.44
N PHE A 321 16.66 -14.21 9.36
CA PHE A 321 15.75 -14.01 10.50
C PHE A 321 16.18 -14.84 11.71
N ILE A 322 16.54 -16.11 11.52
CA ILE A 322 16.98 -17.01 12.58
C ILE A 322 18.29 -16.52 13.19
N SER A 323 19.28 -16.20 12.36
CA SER A 323 20.60 -15.72 12.79
C SER A 323 20.47 -14.43 13.61
N GLN A 324 19.65 -13.48 13.15
CA GLN A 324 19.39 -12.22 13.87
C GLN A 324 18.64 -12.45 15.19
N LYS A 325 17.62 -13.33 15.22
CA LYS A 325 16.82 -13.58 16.43
C LYS A 325 17.59 -14.35 17.49
N LEU A 326 18.34 -15.36 17.08
CA LEU A 326 19.08 -16.23 17.99
C LEU A 326 20.48 -15.72 18.32
N LYS A 327 20.99 -14.74 17.54
CA LYS A 327 22.37 -14.26 17.60
C LYS A 327 23.38 -15.39 17.41
N ILE A 328 23.10 -16.26 16.44
CA ILE A 328 24.00 -17.34 16.01
C ILE A 328 24.55 -17.01 14.62
N ASN A 329 25.68 -17.61 14.28
CA ASN A 329 26.28 -17.54 12.95
C ASN A 329 26.01 -18.84 12.20
N LEU A 330 25.40 -18.74 11.02
CA LEU A 330 25.21 -19.85 10.09
C LEU A 330 26.11 -19.59 8.89
N ASN A 331 27.30 -20.17 8.90
CA ASN A 331 28.33 -19.90 7.90
C ASN A 331 28.12 -20.80 6.69
N VAL A 332 27.83 -20.19 5.54
CA VAL A 332 27.64 -20.91 4.29
C VAL A 332 28.94 -21.57 3.85
N VAL A 333 28.86 -22.85 3.49
CA VAL A 333 29.97 -23.57 2.85
C VAL A 333 29.79 -23.43 1.33
N GLU A 334 30.72 -22.72 0.69
CA GLU A 334 30.69 -22.39 -0.74
C GLU A 334 31.14 -23.57 -1.62
N ASP A 335 30.95 -23.44 -2.93
CA ASP A 335 31.39 -24.39 -3.97
C ASP A 335 30.96 -25.86 -3.81
N MET A 336 29.71 -26.11 -3.42
CA MET A 336 29.14 -27.46 -3.36
C MET A 336 27.81 -27.56 -4.11
N THR A 337 27.60 -28.70 -4.76
CA THR A 337 26.28 -29.12 -5.24
C THR A 337 25.36 -29.45 -4.08
N TRP A 338 24.05 -29.49 -4.35
CA TRP A 338 23.07 -29.92 -3.35
C TRP A 338 23.37 -31.33 -2.81
N SER A 339 23.75 -32.26 -3.70
CA SER A 339 24.06 -33.65 -3.34
C SER A 339 25.29 -33.75 -2.45
N GLU A 340 26.35 -32.98 -2.74
CA GLU A 340 27.55 -32.94 -1.90
C GLU A 340 27.23 -32.39 -0.51
N SER A 341 26.47 -31.29 -0.43
CA SER A 341 26.02 -30.72 0.85
C SER A 341 25.21 -31.74 1.66
N PHE A 342 24.37 -32.52 0.99
CA PHE A 342 23.54 -33.54 1.63
C PHE A 342 24.34 -34.73 2.16
N GLU A 343 25.37 -35.19 1.44
CA GLU A 343 26.26 -36.23 1.95
C GLU A 343 27.16 -35.72 3.08
N GLN A 344 27.65 -34.49 3.01
CA GLN A 344 28.42 -33.88 4.10
C GLN A 344 27.59 -33.68 5.38
N LEU A 345 26.30 -33.37 5.27
CA LEU A 345 25.37 -33.33 6.41
C LEU A 345 25.28 -34.70 7.11
N LYS A 346 25.28 -35.80 6.36
CA LYS A 346 25.26 -37.17 6.92
C LYS A 346 26.61 -37.58 7.51
N ALA A 347 27.70 -37.03 6.99
CA ALA A 347 29.06 -37.26 7.46
C ALA A 347 29.42 -36.40 8.69
N ASP A 348 28.47 -35.62 9.21
CA ASP A 348 28.65 -34.65 10.29
C ASP A 348 29.66 -33.52 9.98
N GLU A 349 29.96 -33.26 8.70
CA GLU A 349 30.86 -32.19 8.25
C GLU A 349 30.14 -30.84 8.10
N ILE A 350 28.83 -30.89 7.81
CA ILE A 350 27.92 -29.74 7.80
C ILE A 350 26.90 -29.91 8.93
N ASP A 351 26.59 -28.83 9.64
CA ASP A 351 25.66 -28.87 10.77
C ASP A 351 24.20 -28.74 10.32
N VAL A 352 23.92 -27.87 9.35
CA VAL A 352 22.56 -27.49 8.93
C VAL A 352 22.46 -27.41 7.41
N MET A 353 21.32 -27.84 6.86
CA MET A 353 20.89 -27.46 5.50
C MET A 353 19.53 -26.78 5.54
N SER A 354 19.40 -25.67 4.84
CA SER A 354 18.22 -24.79 4.89
C SER A 354 17.09 -25.24 3.96
N ASN A 355 17.41 -25.77 2.79
CA ASN A 355 16.42 -26.10 1.74
C ASN A 355 16.27 -27.60 1.52
N VAL A 356 15.66 -28.32 2.48
CA VAL A 356 15.52 -29.79 2.41
C VAL A 356 14.06 -30.21 2.59
N VAL A 357 13.58 -31.07 1.68
CA VAL A 357 12.29 -31.74 1.84
C VAL A 357 12.44 -32.98 2.72
N ARG A 358 11.61 -33.09 3.75
CA ARG A 358 11.62 -34.24 4.67
C ARG A 358 11.04 -35.49 4.01
N SER A 359 11.65 -36.66 4.22
CA SER A 359 11.08 -37.96 3.84
C SER A 359 11.37 -39.03 4.90
N ALA A 360 10.60 -40.12 4.88
CA ALA A 360 10.75 -41.21 5.85
C ALA A 360 12.13 -41.90 5.76
N LYS A 361 12.78 -41.86 4.58
CA LYS A 361 14.14 -42.34 4.41
C LYS A 361 15.16 -41.40 5.09
N ARG A 362 14.97 -40.09 4.96
CA ARG A 362 15.87 -39.06 5.50
C ARG A 362 15.78 -38.96 7.03
N ASP A 363 14.60 -39.15 7.61
CA ASP A 363 14.37 -39.13 9.08
C ASP A 363 15.25 -40.13 9.87
N LYS A 364 15.86 -41.11 9.19
CA LYS A 364 16.74 -42.09 9.82
C LYS A 364 18.16 -41.59 10.08
N SER A 365 18.61 -40.56 9.36
CA SER A 365 20.01 -40.11 9.38
C SER A 365 20.17 -38.61 9.63
N MET A 366 19.09 -37.86 9.84
CA MET A 366 19.13 -36.44 10.16
C MET A 366 17.84 -36.00 10.86
N LEU A 367 17.91 -34.83 11.48
CA LEU A 367 16.82 -34.21 12.21
C LEU A 367 16.18 -33.12 11.34
N PHE A 368 14.90 -32.84 11.55
CA PHE A 368 14.16 -31.84 10.77
C PHE A 368 13.41 -30.85 11.64
N THR A 369 13.40 -29.60 11.21
CA THR A 369 12.43 -28.63 11.72
C THR A 369 11.04 -28.96 11.20
N LYS A 370 10.03 -28.24 11.73
CA LYS A 370 8.76 -28.09 11.04
C LYS A 370 9.00 -27.41 9.69
N PRO A 371 8.16 -27.70 8.68
CA PRO A 371 8.24 -27.03 7.40
C PRO A 371 7.94 -25.54 7.56
N TYR A 372 8.75 -24.71 6.90
CA TYR A 372 8.61 -23.25 6.94
C TYR A 372 8.13 -22.66 5.61
N PHE A 373 8.24 -23.39 4.50
CA PHE A 373 7.79 -22.96 3.18
C PHE A 373 7.13 -24.11 2.41
N LYS A 374 6.19 -23.80 1.51
CA LYS A 374 5.49 -24.79 0.68
C LYS A 374 5.44 -24.31 -0.77
N PHE A 375 5.61 -25.23 -1.72
CA PHE A 375 5.55 -24.92 -3.14
C PHE A 375 4.89 -26.04 -3.95
N SER A 376 4.44 -25.68 -5.15
CA SER A 376 3.89 -26.62 -6.12
C SER A 376 4.99 -27.07 -7.09
N SER A 377 5.05 -28.37 -7.37
CA SER A 377 5.90 -28.93 -8.41
C SER A 377 5.09 -29.25 -9.67
N VAL A 378 5.75 -29.17 -10.81
CA VAL A 378 5.15 -29.32 -12.13
C VAL A 378 6.08 -30.14 -13.04
N MET A 379 5.49 -30.68 -14.11
CA MET A 379 6.18 -31.32 -15.22
C MET A 379 6.30 -30.33 -16.38
N VAL A 380 7.47 -30.25 -16.98
CA VAL A 380 7.75 -29.45 -18.18
C VAL A 380 8.04 -30.37 -19.35
N THR A 381 7.46 -30.06 -20.50
CA THR A 381 7.66 -30.79 -21.76
C THR A 381 7.90 -29.82 -22.90
N LYS A 382 8.36 -30.32 -24.04
CA LYS A 382 8.41 -29.55 -25.28
C LYS A 382 7.02 -29.46 -25.92
N LYS A 383 6.67 -28.27 -26.39
CA LYS A 383 5.35 -27.95 -26.96
C LYS A 383 5.06 -28.84 -28.16
N GLY A 384 3.93 -29.55 -28.10
CA GLY A 384 3.40 -30.34 -29.20
C GLY A 384 3.93 -31.77 -29.30
N GLU A 385 4.77 -32.23 -28.37
CA GLU A 385 5.25 -33.63 -28.39
C GLU A 385 4.18 -34.64 -27.98
N PHE A 386 3.43 -34.39 -26.90
CA PHE A 386 2.31 -35.24 -26.51
C PHE A 386 1.32 -34.49 -25.60
N TYR A 387 0.09 -35.00 -25.54
CA TYR A 387 -0.99 -34.39 -24.76
C TYR A 387 -0.99 -34.93 -23.33
N THR A 388 -0.93 -34.04 -22.35
CA THR A 388 -0.79 -34.39 -20.93
C THR A 388 -2.02 -33.95 -20.14
N GLU A 389 -3.03 -34.82 -20.00
CA GLU A 389 -4.19 -34.54 -19.13
C GLU A 389 -3.91 -34.88 -17.66
N SER A 390 -2.99 -35.82 -17.40
CA SER A 390 -2.68 -36.32 -16.06
C SER A 390 -1.25 -36.87 -15.95
N MET A 391 -0.81 -37.13 -14.72
CA MET A 391 0.48 -37.77 -14.42
C MET A 391 0.66 -39.14 -15.09
N ASN A 392 -0.43 -39.87 -15.36
CA ASN A 392 -0.36 -41.17 -16.06
C ASN A 392 0.08 -41.03 -17.53
N SER A 393 0.06 -39.82 -18.10
CA SER A 393 0.51 -39.58 -19.48
C SER A 393 2.04 -39.67 -19.63
N PHE A 394 2.77 -39.72 -18.51
CA PHE A 394 4.23 -39.86 -18.48
C PHE A 394 4.69 -41.33 -18.34
N ASP A 395 3.77 -42.30 -18.38
CA ASP A 395 4.09 -43.74 -18.33
C ASP A 395 5.06 -44.12 -19.46
N GLY A 396 6.19 -44.75 -19.13
CA GLY A 396 7.23 -45.13 -20.09
C GLY A 396 8.05 -43.97 -20.65
N LYS A 397 7.92 -42.75 -20.09
CA LYS A 397 8.66 -41.55 -20.52
C LYS A 397 9.91 -41.31 -19.67
N LYS A 398 10.90 -40.68 -20.29
CA LYS A 398 12.14 -40.23 -19.65
C LYS A 398 11.92 -38.89 -18.95
N VAL A 399 11.98 -38.90 -17.63
CA VAL A 399 11.76 -37.71 -16.80
C VAL A 399 13.05 -37.34 -16.08
N GLY A 400 13.57 -36.16 -16.39
CA GLY A 400 14.72 -35.58 -15.70
C GLY A 400 14.38 -35.11 -14.30
N ILE A 401 15.23 -35.46 -13.33
CA ILE A 401 15.15 -35.00 -11.94
C ILE A 401 16.56 -34.69 -11.44
N VAL A 402 16.73 -33.58 -10.71
CA VAL A 402 18.02 -33.28 -10.09
C VAL A 402 18.40 -34.39 -9.12
N SER A 403 19.61 -34.92 -9.26
CA SER A 403 20.11 -36.02 -8.45
C SER A 403 19.98 -35.72 -6.96
N GLY A 404 19.41 -36.68 -6.23
CA GLY A 404 19.18 -36.58 -4.78
C GLY A 404 17.92 -35.81 -4.36
N TYR A 405 17.23 -35.09 -5.25
CA TYR A 405 15.96 -34.45 -4.93
C TYR A 405 14.89 -35.48 -4.54
N VAL A 406 13.94 -35.06 -3.69
CA VAL A 406 12.88 -35.94 -3.17
C VAL A 406 11.92 -36.43 -4.28
N PHE A 407 11.87 -35.75 -5.43
CA PHE A 407 10.97 -36.09 -6.52
C PHE A 407 11.21 -37.50 -7.06
N ALA A 408 12.45 -37.97 -7.08
CA ALA A 408 12.76 -39.33 -7.49
C ALA A 408 12.12 -40.38 -6.56
N GLU A 409 12.15 -40.14 -5.24
CA GLU A 409 11.50 -41.02 -4.25
C GLU A 409 9.97 -41.01 -4.42
N LEU A 410 9.39 -39.84 -4.64
CA LEU A 410 7.93 -39.68 -4.81
C LEU A 410 7.43 -40.34 -6.10
N LEU A 411 8.11 -40.11 -7.23
CA LEU A 411 7.74 -40.70 -8.51
C LEU A 411 7.95 -42.22 -8.52
N ALA A 412 9.07 -42.72 -8.01
CA ALA A 412 9.31 -44.16 -7.95
C ALA A 412 8.27 -44.91 -7.10
N LYS A 413 7.70 -44.24 -6.09
CA LYS A 413 6.65 -44.80 -5.24
C LYS A 413 5.29 -44.88 -5.95
N ASP A 414 4.88 -43.80 -6.60
CA ASP A 414 3.51 -43.64 -7.10
C ASP A 414 3.37 -43.97 -8.60
N TYR A 415 4.47 -43.95 -9.38
CA TYR A 415 4.50 -44.13 -10.84
C TYR A 415 5.72 -44.97 -11.30
N GLN A 416 5.60 -46.30 -11.22
CA GLN A 416 6.73 -47.23 -11.40
C GLN A 416 7.28 -47.34 -12.83
N ASN A 417 6.50 -46.96 -13.84
CA ASN A 417 6.89 -47.09 -15.25
C ASN A 417 7.53 -45.81 -15.81
N ILE A 418 7.65 -44.75 -15.02
CA ILE A 418 8.37 -43.53 -15.42
C ILE A 418 9.86 -43.83 -15.36
N GLU A 419 10.58 -43.59 -16.45
CA GLU A 419 12.04 -43.73 -16.49
C GLU A 419 12.67 -42.45 -15.90
N ILE A 420 13.12 -42.52 -14.65
CA ILE A 420 13.77 -41.40 -13.99
C ILE A 420 15.22 -41.28 -14.48
N VAL A 421 15.59 -40.11 -14.97
CA VAL A 421 16.96 -39.78 -15.40
C VAL A 421 17.53 -38.72 -14.46
N ASP A 422 18.65 -39.03 -13.81
CA ASP A 422 19.34 -38.09 -12.91
C ASP A 422 20.04 -37.00 -13.74
N VAL A 423 19.80 -35.74 -13.38
CA VAL A 423 20.52 -34.57 -13.91
C VAL A 423 21.25 -33.84 -12.79
N SER A 424 22.29 -33.07 -13.11
CA SER A 424 23.11 -32.35 -12.13
C SER A 424 22.52 -31.00 -11.69
N SER A 425 21.67 -30.38 -12.52
CA SER A 425 21.09 -29.06 -12.23
C SER A 425 19.75 -28.85 -12.95
N PRO A 426 18.92 -27.89 -12.50
CA PRO A 426 17.71 -27.50 -13.22
C PRO A 426 17.97 -26.99 -14.63
N GLU A 427 19.12 -26.34 -14.84
CA GLU A 427 19.54 -25.83 -16.15
C GLU A 427 19.80 -26.97 -17.14
N GLU A 428 20.53 -28.01 -16.72
CA GLU A 428 20.75 -29.22 -17.53
C GLU A 428 19.44 -29.95 -17.83
N GLY A 429 18.58 -30.13 -16.83
CA GLY A 429 17.31 -30.84 -17.01
C GLY A 429 16.40 -30.18 -18.04
N LEU A 430 16.27 -28.86 -18.01
CA LEU A 430 15.49 -28.12 -19.01
C LEU A 430 16.16 -28.12 -20.39
N GLN A 431 17.50 -28.04 -20.44
CA GLN A 431 18.24 -28.13 -21.70
C GLN A 431 17.99 -29.47 -22.40
N LEU A 432 18.08 -30.59 -21.68
CA LEU A 432 17.88 -31.93 -22.25
C LEU A 432 16.44 -32.14 -22.77
N VAL A 433 15.43 -31.53 -22.14
CA VAL A 433 14.05 -31.53 -22.68
C VAL A 433 13.95 -30.69 -23.95
N ASN A 434 14.60 -29.52 -23.97
CA ASN A 434 14.63 -28.66 -25.15
C ASN A 434 15.29 -29.36 -26.35
N ASP A 435 16.37 -30.09 -26.08
CA ASP A 435 17.17 -30.82 -27.06
C ASP A 435 16.51 -32.14 -27.50
N GLY A 436 15.45 -32.59 -26.80
CA GLY A 436 14.68 -33.80 -27.10
C GLY A 436 15.32 -35.10 -26.59
N GLU A 437 16.27 -35.00 -25.66
CA GLU A 437 16.90 -36.15 -25.00
C GLU A 437 16.07 -36.67 -23.82
N LEU A 438 15.26 -35.80 -23.21
CA LEU A 438 14.26 -36.12 -22.20
C LEU A 438 12.85 -35.78 -22.68
N ASP A 439 11.87 -36.63 -22.34
CA ASP A 439 10.46 -36.36 -22.63
C ASP A 439 9.90 -35.27 -21.69
N ALA A 440 10.38 -35.21 -20.45
CA ALA A 440 9.96 -34.20 -19.48
C ALA A 440 11.02 -33.90 -18.41
N TYR A 441 10.83 -32.79 -17.71
CA TYR A 441 11.61 -32.41 -16.53
C TYR A 441 10.67 -32.03 -15.38
N MET A 442 10.97 -32.46 -14.15
CA MET A 442 10.15 -32.19 -12.96
C MET A 442 10.86 -31.30 -11.95
N ASP A 443 10.23 -30.19 -11.59
CA ASP A 443 10.72 -29.30 -10.52
C ASP A 443 9.60 -28.40 -9.98
N SER A 444 9.93 -27.48 -9.08
CA SER A 444 9.06 -26.39 -8.67
C SER A 444 8.73 -25.45 -9.84
N LEU A 445 7.50 -24.95 -9.85
CA LEU A 445 7.07 -23.97 -10.87
C LEU A 445 7.96 -22.70 -10.87
N ALA A 446 8.47 -22.29 -9.72
CA ALA A 446 9.28 -21.09 -9.58
C ALA A 446 10.67 -21.25 -10.21
N VAL A 447 11.33 -22.39 -9.99
CA VAL A 447 12.62 -22.74 -10.62
C VAL A 447 12.43 -22.81 -12.14
N ILE A 448 11.40 -23.53 -12.58
CA ILE A 448 11.09 -23.69 -14.01
C ILE A 448 10.89 -22.36 -14.70
N ASN A 449 10.02 -21.49 -14.17
CA ASN A 449 9.77 -20.18 -14.77
C ASN A 449 11.06 -19.36 -14.86
N HIS A 450 11.89 -19.37 -13.81
CA HIS A 450 13.16 -18.65 -13.83
C HIS A 450 14.10 -19.13 -14.94
N PHE A 451 14.36 -20.44 -15.02
CA PHE A 451 15.33 -20.97 -15.97
C PHE A 451 14.80 -20.98 -17.41
N MET A 452 13.49 -21.17 -17.62
CA MET A 452 12.86 -20.99 -18.93
C MET A 452 13.03 -19.55 -19.43
N ASP A 453 12.75 -18.56 -18.59
CA ASP A 453 12.90 -17.14 -18.94
C ASP A 453 14.37 -16.76 -19.15
N LYS A 454 15.26 -17.19 -18.25
CA LYS A 454 16.71 -16.94 -18.32
C LYS A 454 17.32 -17.44 -19.62
N ASN A 455 16.94 -18.65 -20.05
CA ASN A 455 17.53 -19.34 -21.20
C ASN A 455 16.72 -19.16 -22.50
N ASN A 456 15.62 -18.39 -22.47
CA ASN A 456 14.74 -18.14 -23.62
C ASN A 456 14.15 -19.44 -24.23
N TYR A 457 13.79 -20.41 -23.39
CA TYR A 457 13.16 -21.65 -23.83
C TYR A 457 11.65 -21.45 -24.11
N PHE A 458 11.32 -20.80 -25.23
CA PHE A 458 9.94 -20.48 -25.60
C PHE A 458 9.10 -21.69 -26.03
N ASP A 459 9.75 -22.79 -26.39
CA ASP A 459 9.11 -24.03 -26.83
C ASP A 459 8.85 -25.01 -25.68
N LEU A 460 9.27 -24.70 -24.46
CA LEU A 460 8.95 -25.48 -23.27
C LEU A 460 7.64 -24.99 -22.65
N ILE A 461 6.80 -25.93 -22.19
CA ILE A 461 5.52 -25.65 -21.55
C ILE A 461 5.38 -26.43 -20.24
N VAL A 462 4.71 -25.81 -19.27
CA VAL A 462 4.23 -26.51 -18.07
C VAL A 462 3.08 -27.43 -18.49
N ALA A 463 3.37 -28.72 -18.54
CA ALA A 463 2.50 -29.76 -19.06
C ALA A 463 1.47 -30.23 -18.03
N SER A 464 1.88 -30.32 -16.76
CA SER A 464 1.00 -30.78 -15.67
C SER A 464 1.48 -30.32 -14.30
N PHE A 465 0.56 -30.09 -13.37
CA PHE A 465 0.86 -29.97 -11.95
C PHE A 465 0.92 -31.35 -11.32
N THR A 466 1.91 -31.57 -10.47
CA THR A 466 2.03 -32.85 -9.76
C THR A 466 1.10 -32.85 -8.53
N PRO A 467 0.65 -34.01 -8.04
CA PRO A 467 -0.20 -34.09 -6.85
C PRO A 467 0.57 -33.86 -5.54
N TYR A 468 1.89 -33.67 -5.59
CA TYR A 468 2.73 -33.62 -4.41
C TYR A 468 2.67 -32.25 -3.73
N LYS A 469 2.37 -32.25 -2.43
CA LYS A 469 2.50 -31.08 -1.57
C LYS A 469 3.91 -31.05 -1.00
N VAL A 470 4.77 -30.25 -1.61
CA VAL A 470 6.19 -30.21 -1.25
C VAL A 470 6.40 -29.12 -0.20
N GLU A 471 7.02 -29.51 0.92
CA GLU A 471 7.22 -28.64 2.07
C GLU A 471 8.71 -28.60 2.43
N ILE A 472 9.29 -27.40 2.43
CA ILE A 472 10.69 -27.16 2.74
C ILE A 472 10.84 -27.06 4.26
N SER A 473 11.81 -27.80 4.78
CA SER A 473 12.25 -27.79 6.17
C SER A 473 13.75 -27.56 6.23
N MET A 474 14.26 -27.22 7.41
CA MET A 474 15.70 -27.27 7.66
C MET A 474 16.05 -28.67 8.15
N ALA A 475 17.13 -29.22 7.60
CA ALA A 475 17.75 -30.45 8.09
C ALA A 475 18.92 -30.10 9.00
N VAL A 476 19.08 -30.83 10.09
CA VAL A 476 20.16 -30.68 11.05
C VAL A 476 20.79 -32.05 11.26
N ARG A 477 22.12 -32.12 11.31
CA ARG A 477 22.82 -33.39 11.56
C ARG A 477 22.49 -33.97 12.95
N LEU A 478 22.77 -35.25 13.14
CA LEU A 478 22.60 -35.91 14.43
C LEU A 478 23.59 -35.34 15.47
N GLY A 479 23.24 -35.38 16.75
CA GLY A 479 24.03 -34.79 17.84
C GLY A 479 23.78 -33.30 18.11
N LEU A 480 22.95 -32.64 17.30
CA LEU A 480 22.46 -31.27 17.52
C LEU A 480 20.96 -31.24 17.82
N GLU A 481 20.43 -32.27 18.51
CA GLU A 481 19.01 -32.38 18.87
C GLU A 481 18.44 -31.13 19.57
N PRO A 482 19.17 -30.44 20.46
CA PRO A 482 18.67 -29.23 21.10
C PRO A 482 18.40 -28.08 20.12
N LEU A 483 19.01 -28.07 18.94
CA LEU A 483 18.83 -27.01 17.94
C LEU A 483 17.43 -27.04 17.30
N ILE A 484 16.84 -28.23 17.10
CA ILE A 484 15.52 -28.38 16.47
C ILE A 484 14.39 -27.62 17.19
N PRO A 485 14.16 -27.81 18.51
CA PRO A 485 13.10 -27.06 19.20
C PRO A 485 13.38 -25.55 19.22
N ILE A 486 14.64 -25.13 19.23
CA ILE A 486 15.04 -23.72 19.16
C ILE A 486 14.68 -23.12 17.80
N LEU A 487 15.07 -23.76 16.70
CA LEU A 487 14.73 -23.35 15.35
C LEU A 487 13.21 -23.31 15.16
N ASN A 488 12.48 -24.33 15.63
CA ASN A 488 11.03 -24.38 15.56
C ASN A 488 10.36 -23.23 16.32
N LYS A 489 10.76 -22.96 17.57
CA LYS A 489 10.23 -21.83 18.35
C LYS A 489 10.51 -20.49 17.68
N THR A 490 11.68 -20.37 17.04
CA THR A 490 12.07 -19.16 16.30
C THR A 490 11.22 -18.99 15.04
N LEU A 491 11.05 -20.03 14.23
CA LEU A 491 10.19 -20.06 13.04
C LEU A 491 8.71 -19.80 13.37
N ASP A 492 8.24 -20.33 14.49
CA ASP A 492 6.87 -20.12 15.01
C ASP A 492 6.67 -18.68 15.51
N SER A 493 7.74 -17.99 15.92
CA SER A 493 7.70 -16.58 16.33
C SER A 493 7.60 -15.59 15.17
N MET A 494 7.88 -16.02 13.94
CA MET A 494 7.78 -15.19 12.75
C MET A 494 6.31 -15.00 12.37
N ASP A 495 5.87 -13.74 12.32
CA ASP A 495 4.49 -13.39 11.98
C ASP A 495 4.17 -13.67 10.49
N ALA A 496 2.88 -13.85 10.19
CA ALA A 496 2.41 -14.16 8.85
C ALA A 496 2.71 -13.07 7.80
N LYS A 497 2.78 -11.79 8.21
CA LYS A 497 3.08 -10.67 7.31
C LYS A 497 4.53 -10.73 6.85
N THR A 498 5.45 -11.06 7.75
CA THR A 498 6.87 -11.27 7.44
C THR A 498 7.05 -12.46 6.49
N LYS A 499 6.39 -13.60 6.75
CA LYS A 499 6.40 -14.77 5.85
C LYS A 499 5.91 -14.43 4.44
N SER A 500 4.78 -13.71 4.33
CA SER A 500 4.26 -13.26 3.04
C SER A 500 5.16 -12.25 2.33
N LYS A 501 5.85 -11.38 3.07
CA LYS A 501 6.81 -10.42 2.49
C LYS A 501 7.99 -11.15 1.85
N ILE A 502 8.57 -12.12 2.54
CA ILE A 502 9.65 -12.97 2.00
C ILE A 502 9.18 -13.65 0.72
N ALA A 503 8.02 -14.33 0.76
CA ALA A 503 7.48 -15.00 -0.42
C ALA A 503 7.29 -14.03 -1.61
N ASN A 504 6.71 -12.86 -1.38
CA ASN A 504 6.44 -11.88 -2.43
C ASN A 504 7.71 -11.24 -3.02
N ASN A 505 8.77 -11.05 -2.23
CA ASN A 505 10.03 -10.49 -2.72
C ASN A 505 10.64 -11.34 -3.86
N TRP A 506 10.47 -12.66 -3.73
CA TRP A 506 11.09 -13.68 -4.57
C TRP A 506 10.15 -14.26 -5.64
N LEU A 507 8.86 -14.41 -5.33
CA LEU A 507 7.87 -15.07 -6.21
C LEU A 507 6.92 -14.12 -6.93
N ALA A 508 6.91 -12.83 -6.60
CA ALA A 508 6.08 -11.88 -7.36
C ALA A 508 6.53 -11.85 -8.81
N VAL A 509 5.59 -12.08 -9.73
CA VAL A 509 5.77 -11.89 -11.17
C VAL A 509 6.12 -10.41 -11.37
N ARG A 510 7.41 -10.10 -11.43
CA ARG A 510 7.88 -8.79 -11.87
C ARG A 510 7.69 -8.78 -13.37
N VAL A 511 6.52 -8.34 -13.80
CA VAL A 511 6.33 -7.94 -15.20
C VAL A 511 7.41 -6.90 -15.46
N GLN A 512 8.40 -7.22 -16.30
CA GLN A 512 9.24 -6.20 -16.90
C GLN A 512 8.33 -5.39 -17.83
N GLU A 513 7.48 -4.53 -17.27
CA GLU A 513 6.85 -3.45 -18.01
C GLU A 513 7.93 -2.41 -18.30
N GLY A 514 8.73 -2.72 -19.31
CA GLY A 514 9.64 -1.78 -19.93
C GLY A 514 9.59 -2.07 -21.41
N THR A 515 8.63 -1.45 -22.12
CA THR A 515 8.76 -1.34 -23.57
C THR A 515 10.14 -0.74 -23.83
N GLN A 516 11.04 -1.55 -24.41
CA GLN A 516 12.42 -1.12 -24.67
C GLN A 516 12.37 0.25 -25.35
N LEU A 517 13.18 1.22 -24.90
CA LEU A 517 13.16 2.59 -25.43
C LEU A 517 13.24 2.60 -26.97
N LYS A 518 13.94 1.62 -27.56
CA LYS A 518 14.01 1.35 -29.00
C LYS A 518 12.66 1.07 -29.66
N THR A 519 11.76 0.32 -29.02
CA THR A 519 10.41 0.00 -29.54
C THR A 519 9.51 1.22 -29.52
N ILE A 520 9.56 2.01 -28.43
CA ILE A 520 8.85 3.30 -28.37
C ILE A 520 9.36 4.23 -29.48
N LEU A 521 10.68 4.36 -29.63
CA LEU A 521 11.30 5.19 -30.67
C LEU A 521 10.98 4.71 -32.10
N LYS A 522 10.92 3.39 -32.33
CA LYS A 522 10.60 2.81 -33.65
C LYS A 522 9.19 3.18 -34.12
N TRP A 523 8.22 3.25 -33.21
CA TRP A 523 6.83 3.54 -33.55
C TRP A 523 6.44 5.01 -33.35
N SER A 524 7.10 5.73 -32.44
CA SER A 524 6.80 7.16 -32.23
C SER A 524 7.18 8.01 -33.43
N ILE A 525 8.31 7.72 -34.09
CA ILE A 525 8.77 8.44 -35.28
C ILE A 525 7.72 8.43 -36.41
N PRO A 526 7.24 7.26 -36.91
CA PRO A 526 6.25 7.25 -37.98
C PRO A 526 4.93 7.93 -37.58
N ILE A 527 4.48 7.76 -36.33
CA ILE A 527 3.26 8.42 -35.83
C ILE A 527 3.43 9.94 -35.80
N LEU A 528 4.54 10.44 -35.28
CA LEU A 528 4.86 11.88 -35.25
C LEU A 528 4.98 12.45 -36.66
N THR A 529 5.60 11.73 -37.60
CA THR A 529 5.69 12.18 -39.00
C THR A 529 4.33 12.25 -39.67
N LEU A 530 3.44 11.27 -39.43
CA LEU A 530 2.08 11.27 -39.95
C LEU A 530 1.27 12.44 -39.36
N LEU A 531 1.37 12.67 -38.05
CA LEU A 531 0.71 13.78 -37.37
C LEU A 531 1.18 15.13 -37.95
N PHE A 532 2.48 15.29 -38.14
CA PHE A 532 3.06 16.51 -38.72
C PHE A 532 2.60 16.72 -40.17
N MET A 533 2.48 15.65 -40.96
CA MET A 533 1.96 15.70 -42.32
C MET A 533 0.49 16.14 -42.34
N ILE A 534 -0.35 15.61 -41.44
CA ILE A 534 -1.76 16.00 -41.31
C ILE A 534 -1.88 17.48 -40.93
N ILE A 535 -1.12 17.93 -39.92
CA ILE A 535 -1.11 19.33 -39.49
C ILE A 535 -0.66 20.24 -40.63
N PHE A 536 0.39 19.86 -41.38
CA PHE A 536 0.88 20.62 -42.52
C PHE A 536 -0.16 20.75 -43.64
N ILE A 537 -0.85 19.65 -43.97
CA ILE A 537 -1.93 19.65 -44.97
C ILE A 537 -3.08 20.55 -44.50
N PHE A 538 -3.50 20.43 -43.24
CA PHE A 538 -4.58 21.25 -42.67
C PHE A 538 -4.22 22.74 -42.68
N MET A 539 -2.99 23.10 -42.30
CA MET A 539 -2.49 24.47 -42.37
C MET A 539 -2.48 25.01 -43.80
N ARG A 540 -2.08 24.20 -44.79
CA ARG A 540 -2.09 24.57 -46.21
C ARG A 540 -3.51 24.86 -46.71
N ILE A 541 -4.47 24.01 -46.36
CA ILE A 541 -5.88 24.17 -46.73
C ILE A 541 -6.44 25.45 -46.11
N ASN A 542 -6.27 25.65 -44.80
CA ASN A 542 -6.78 26.85 -44.12
C ASN A 542 -6.20 28.14 -44.69
N ARG A 543 -4.88 28.18 -44.97
CA ARG A 543 -4.27 29.38 -45.58
C ARG A 543 -4.81 29.68 -46.98
N LYS A 544 -5.23 28.67 -47.74
CA LYS A 544 -5.85 28.87 -49.06
C LYS A 544 -7.26 29.42 -48.93
N LEU A 545 -8.08 28.86 -48.03
CA LEU A 545 -9.45 29.31 -47.81
C LEU A 545 -9.52 30.78 -47.39
N THR A 546 -8.67 31.21 -46.45
CA THR A 546 -8.67 32.60 -45.97
C THR A 546 -8.42 33.59 -47.11
N LYS A 547 -7.49 33.29 -48.02
CA LYS A 547 -7.21 34.14 -49.18
C LYS A 547 -8.37 34.20 -50.17
N GLU A 548 -9.07 33.10 -50.40
CA GLU A 548 -10.22 33.07 -51.31
C GLU A 548 -11.40 33.89 -50.77
N ILE A 549 -11.58 33.97 -49.44
CA ILE A 549 -12.62 34.79 -48.80
C ILE A 549 -12.31 36.28 -48.96
N GLU A 550 -11.10 36.71 -48.60
CA GLU A 550 -10.70 38.12 -48.71
C GLU A 550 -10.85 38.68 -50.13
N GLN A 551 -10.54 37.87 -51.16
CA GLN A 551 -10.69 38.27 -52.56
C GLN A 551 -12.15 38.43 -52.99
N ARG A 552 -13.06 37.61 -52.46
CA ARG A 552 -14.50 37.71 -52.78
C ARG A 552 -15.11 38.96 -52.19
N GLU A 553 -14.81 39.25 -50.92
CA GLU A 553 -15.35 40.41 -50.22
C GLU A 553 -14.95 41.73 -50.92
N LEU A 554 -13.69 41.87 -51.33
CA LEU A 554 -13.22 43.06 -52.05
C LEU A 554 -13.93 43.26 -53.40
N LEU A 555 -14.22 42.17 -54.12
CA LEU A 555 -14.88 42.23 -55.42
C LEU A 555 -16.36 42.60 -55.29
N GLU A 556 -17.04 42.10 -54.26
CA GLU A 556 -18.43 42.43 -53.96
C GLU A 556 -18.60 43.93 -53.62
N GLU A 557 -17.68 44.50 -52.83
CA GLU A 557 -17.71 45.92 -52.48
C GLU A 557 -17.56 46.81 -53.73
N GLN A 558 -16.62 46.48 -54.62
CA GLN A 558 -16.40 47.21 -55.87
C GLN A 558 -17.62 47.15 -56.81
N LEU A 559 -18.25 45.98 -56.94
CA LEU A 559 -19.45 45.82 -57.75
C LEU A 559 -20.63 46.63 -57.21
N SER A 560 -20.79 46.70 -55.88
CA SER A 560 -21.84 47.49 -55.24
C SER A 560 -21.67 49.00 -55.49
N HIS A 561 -20.44 49.52 -55.44
CA HIS A 561 -20.18 50.93 -55.70
C HIS A 561 -20.48 51.31 -57.16
N LEU A 562 -20.06 50.49 -58.12
CA LEU A 562 -20.29 50.71 -59.56
C LEU A 562 -21.78 50.64 -59.94
N ALA A 563 -22.57 49.83 -59.25
CA ALA A 563 -24.01 49.74 -59.52
C ALA A 563 -24.80 50.98 -59.05
N ASN A 564 -24.32 51.65 -58.00
CA ASN A 564 -25.11 52.64 -57.24
C ASN A 564 -24.63 54.09 -57.37
N HIS A 565 -23.46 54.37 -57.95
CA HIS A 565 -22.95 55.73 -58.19
C HIS A 565 -22.64 55.99 -59.67
N ASP A 566 -22.92 57.21 -60.14
CA ASP A 566 -22.64 57.68 -61.49
C ASP A 566 -21.13 57.82 -61.71
N SER A 567 -20.60 57.16 -62.74
CA SER A 567 -19.16 57.09 -62.99
C SER A 567 -18.50 58.44 -63.29
N LEU A 568 -19.27 59.48 -63.66
CA LEU A 568 -18.72 60.79 -63.97
C LEU A 568 -18.75 61.75 -62.76
N THR A 569 -19.88 61.83 -62.07
CA THR A 569 -20.12 62.79 -60.99
C THR A 569 -19.97 62.23 -59.59
N ASP A 570 -19.87 60.90 -59.47
CA ASP A 570 -19.85 60.14 -58.22
C ASP A 570 -21.10 60.33 -57.35
N LEU A 571 -22.16 60.92 -57.92
CA LEU A 571 -23.45 61.04 -57.27
C LEU A 571 -24.22 59.73 -57.38
N PRO A 572 -25.13 59.44 -56.44
CA PRO A 572 -26.09 58.35 -56.55
C PRO A 572 -26.69 58.22 -57.97
N THR A 573 -26.75 57.00 -58.51
CA THR A 573 -27.50 56.71 -59.73
C THR A 573 -28.99 56.77 -59.47
N ARG A 574 -29.79 56.79 -60.54
CA ARG A 574 -31.25 56.66 -60.46
C ARG A 574 -31.71 55.50 -59.56
N ARG A 575 -31.01 54.36 -59.58
CA ARG A 575 -31.34 53.20 -58.75
C ARG A 575 -31.22 53.55 -57.26
N LEU A 576 -30.09 54.12 -56.85
CA LEU A 576 -29.88 54.50 -55.46
C LEU A 576 -30.81 55.66 -55.04
N LEU A 577 -31.16 56.55 -55.97
CA LEU A 577 -32.15 57.62 -55.72
C LEU A 577 -33.54 57.04 -55.38
N GLU A 578 -34.01 56.03 -56.12
CA GLU A 578 -35.30 55.37 -55.85
C GLU A 578 -35.31 54.74 -54.45
N ASP A 579 -34.22 54.05 -54.05
CA ASP A 579 -34.08 53.50 -52.69
C ASP A 579 -34.10 54.62 -51.62
N ARG A 580 -33.39 55.73 -51.86
CA ARG A 580 -33.35 56.88 -50.94
C ARG A 580 -34.70 57.60 -50.86
N PHE A 581 -35.46 57.61 -51.95
CA PHE A 581 -36.82 58.14 -51.97
C PHE A 581 -37.75 57.33 -51.06
N GLU A 582 -37.74 56.01 -51.16
CA GLU A 582 -38.53 55.15 -50.29
C GLU A 582 -38.19 55.39 -48.81
N MET A 583 -36.91 55.59 -48.49
CA MET A 583 -36.49 55.97 -47.15
C MET A 583 -37.03 57.35 -46.74
N ALA A 584 -37.00 58.33 -47.62
CA ALA A 584 -37.49 59.68 -47.39
C ALA A 584 -39.01 59.72 -47.13
N ILE A 585 -39.80 59.01 -47.93
CA ILE A 585 -41.26 58.91 -47.73
C ILE A 585 -41.59 58.20 -46.42
N ASN A 586 -40.94 57.08 -46.14
CA ASN A 586 -41.12 56.39 -44.86
C ASN A 586 -40.74 57.29 -43.67
N GLY A 587 -39.74 58.15 -43.84
CA GLY A 587 -39.40 59.20 -42.87
C GLY A 587 -40.51 60.22 -42.69
N ALA A 588 -41.00 60.79 -43.79
CA ALA A 588 -42.06 61.81 -43.83
C ALA A 588 -43.38 61.31 -43.22
N ILE A 589 -43.79 60.07 -43.53
CA ILE A 589 -44.96 59.41 -42.92
C ILE A 589 -44.82 59.35 -41.40
N ARG A 590 -43.65 58.92 -40.90
CA ARG A 590 -43.40 58.79 -39.46
C ARG A 590 -43.39 60.13 -38.73
N SER A 591 -42.80 61.17 -39.33
CA SER A 591 -42.70 62.50 -38.71
C SER A 591 -43.93 63.39 -38.97
N LYS A 592 -44.89 62.93 -39.78
CA LYS A 592 -46.02 63.72 -40.31
C LYS A 592 -45.57 65.02 -40.98
N GLN A 593 -44.44 64.95 -41.69
CA GLN A 593 -43.87 66.05 -42.47
C GLN A 593 -43.99 65.76 -43.96
N MET A 594 -43.61 66.73 -44.80
CA MET A 594 -43.56 66.57 -46.25
C MET A 594 -42.16 66.15 -46.70
N ALA A 595 -42.07 65.65 -47.93
CA ALA A 595 -40.81 65.51 -48.65
C ALA A 595 -40.97 66.19 -50.02
N ALA A 596 -39.89 66.70 -50.60
CA ALA A 596 -39.95 67.35 -51.90
C ALA A 596 -38.97 66.72 -52.88
N VAL A 597 -39.41 66.59 -54.13
CA VAL A 597 -38.58 66.19 -55.27
C VAL A 597 -38.38 67.41 -56.14
N LEU A 598 -37.12 67.80 -56.32
CA LEU A 598 -36.71 68.89 -57.19
C LEU A 598 -36.01 68.25 -58.39
N PHE A 599 -36.65 68.31 -59.56
CA PHE A 599 -36.09 67.86 -60.81
C PHE A 599 -35.44 69.06 -61.50
N ILE A 600 -34.14 68.96 -61.75
CA ILE A 600 -33.26 70.05 -62.16
C ILE A 600 -32.69 69.71 -63.53
N ASP A 601 -32.74 70.66 -64.45
CA ASP A 601 -32.10 70.55 -65.76
C ASP A 601 -31.28 71.81 -66.04
N LEU A 602 -30.09 71.61 -66.63
CA LEU A 602 -29.13 72.68 -66.87
C LEU A 602 -29.44 73.43 -68.17
N ASP A 603 -29.90 74.67 -68.02
CA ASP A 603 -30.22 75.53 -69.14
C ASP A 603 -28.98 75.90 -69.93
N GLY A 604 -29.02 75.68 -71.25
CA GLY A 604 -27.94 76.02 -72.17
C GLY A 604 -26.81 74.99 -72.21
N PHE A 605 -26.89 73.90 -71.44
CA PHE A 605 -25.85 72.87 -71.39
C PHE A 605 -25.55 72.23 -72.76
N LYS A 606 -26.58 71.93 -73.55
CA LYS A 606 -26.39 71.42 -74.92
C LYS A 606 -25.62 72.41 -75.81
N GLN A 607 -25.97 73.69 -75.77
CA GLN A 607 -25.27 74.72 -76.55
C GLN A 607 -23.82 74.90 -76.08
N LEU A 608 -23.58 74.77 -74.78
CA LEU A 608 -22.23 74.76 -74.21
C LEU A 608 -21.41 73.59 -74.73
N ASN A 609 -21.97 72.38 -74.75
CA ASN A 609 -21.31 71.21 -75.32
C ASN A 609 -21.02 71.37 -76.82
N ASP A 610 -22.01 71.88 -77.57
CA ASP A 610 -21.87 72.11 -79.01
C ASP A 610 -20.79 73.16 -79.32
N SER A 611 -20.57 74.13 -78.41
CA SER A 611 -19.61 75.22 -78.60
C SER A 611 -18.21 74.94 -78.02
N SER A 612 -18.13 74.21 -76.90
CA SER A 612 -16.90 74.03 -76.10
C SER A 612 -16.44 72.58 -75.97
N GLY A 613 -17.18 71.63 -76.54
CA GLY A 613 -16.89 70.19 -76.51
C GLY A 613 -17.44 69.46 -75.29
N HIS A 614 -17.56 68.13 -75.41
CA HIS A 614 -18.10 67.28 -74.34
C HIS A 614 -17.24 67.25 -73.08
N ASP A 615 -15.91 67.38 -73.19
CA ASP A 615 -15.01 67.43 -72.03
C ASP A 615 -15.30 68.65 -71.12
N ALA A 616 -15.65 69.79 -71.73
CA ALA A 616 -16.10 70.98 -71.01
C ALA A 616 -17.44 70.71 -70.30
N GLY A 617 -18.36 70.02 -70.99
CA GLY A 617 -19.61 69.52 -70.42
C GLY A 617 -19.42 68.63 -69.20
N ASP A 618 -18.50 67.67 -69.27
CA ASP A 618 -18.20 66.76 -68.18
C ASP A 618 -17.64 67.50 -66.95
N ILE A 619 -16.80 68.52 -67.17
CA ILE A 619 -16.31 69.39 -66.10
C ILE A 619 -17.44 70.20 -65.50
N VAL A 620 -18.37 70.72 -66.32
CA VAL A 620 -19.57 71.39 -65.83
C VAL A 620 -20.38 70.44 -64.97
N LEU A 621 -20.71 69.23 -65.45
CA LEU A 621 -21.50 68.25 -64.70
C LEU A 621 -20.84 67.83 -63.38
N LYS A 622 -19.52 67.62 -63.36
CA LYS A 622 -18.76 67.33 -62.13
C LYS A 622 -18.84 68.48 -61.13
N ASN A 623 -18.66 69.72 -61.59
CA ASN A 623 -18.72 70.90 -60.73
C ASN A 623 -20.14 71.16 -60.23
N ILE A 624 -21.14 71.03 -61.10
CA ILE A 624 -22.55 71.14 -60.72
C ILE A 624 -22.91 70.04 -59.71
N GLY A 625 -22.52 68.78 -59.94
CA GLY A 625 -22.77 67.69 -58.99
C GLY A 625 -22.20 67.99 -57.60
N LYS A 626 -20.95 68.50 -57.53
CA LYS A 626 -20.33 68.95 -56.28
C LYS A 626 -21.05 70.13 -55.64
N ARG A 627 -21.46 71.12 -56.43
CA ARG A 627 -22.18 72.31 -55.95
C ARG A 627 -23.56 71.95 -55.41
N LEU A 628 -24.30 71.08 -56.11
CA LEU A 628 -25.58 70.57 -55.66
C LEU A 628 -25.43 69.77 -54.38
N SER A 629 -24.46 68.84 -54.33
CA SER A 629 -24.17 68.05 -53.12
C SER A 629 -23.78 68.93 -51.91
N SER A 630 -23.14 70.06 -52.15
CA SER A 630 -22.76 71.02 -51.09
C SER A 630 -23.91 72.00 -50.75
N ALA A 631 -24.87 72.18 -51.65
CA ALA A 631 -26.01 73.06 -51.45
C ALA A 631 -27.10 72.40 -50.59
N ILE A 632 -27.23 71.07 -50.66
CA ILE A 632 -28.18 70.28 -49.89
C ILE A 632 -27.61 69.86 -48.53
N ARG A 633 -28.46 69.32 -47.65
CA ARG A 633 -28.03 68.79 -46.34
C ARG A 633 -27.59 67.32 -46.47
N ARG A 634 -26.94 66.78 -45.45
CA ARG A 634 -26.40 65.40 -45.46
C ARG A 634 -27.51 64.34 -45.52
N GLU A 635 -28.67 64.66 -44.98
CA GLU A 635 -29.89 63.84 -44.99
C GLU A 635 -30.65 63.88 -46.32
N ASP A 636 -30.46 64.96 -47.10
CA ASP A 636 -31.02 65.08 -48.44
C ASP A 636 -30.18 64.27 -49.43
N THR A 637 -30.77 63.90 -50.56
CA THR A 637 -30.08 63.13 -51.60
C THR A 637 -30.07 63.92 -52.89
N VAL A 638 -28.90 64.12 -53.49
CA VAL A 638 -28.77 64.52 -54.89
C VAL A 638 -28.34 63.32 -55.71
N SER A 639 -28.97 63.13 -56.87
CA SER A 639 -28.61 62.13 -57.85
C SER A 639 -28.46 62.77 -59.21
N ARG A 640 -27.57 62.22 -60.03
CA ARG A 640 -27.59 62.48 -61.46
C ARG A 640 -28.55 61.48 -62.10
N PHE A 641 -29.65 61.99 -62.64
CA PHE A 641 -30.73 61.16 -63.17
C PHE A 641 -30.42 60.68 -64.59
N GLY A 642 -29.75 61.53 -65.38
CA GLY A 642 -29.24 61.22 -66.72
C GLY A 642 -28.82 62.48 -67.45
N GLY A 643 -27.83 62.41 -68.37
CA GLY A 643 -27.41 63.58 -69.16
C GLY A 643 -27.02 64.78 -68.28
N ASP A 644 -27.77 65.88 -68.43
CA ASP A 644 -27.69 67.13 -67.67
C ASP A 644 -28.79 67.31 -66.62
N GLU A 645 -29.52 66.24 -66.33
CA GLU A 645 -30.61 66.21 -65.37
C GLU A 645 -30.13 65.70 -64.00
N PHE A 646 -30.50 66.46 -62.97
CA PHE A 646 -30.25 66.13 -61.57
C PHE A 646 -31.55 66.09 -60.81
N VAL A 647 -31.66 65.20 -59.83
CA VAL A 647 -32.78 65.15 -58.92
C VAL A 647 -32.30 65.32 -57.51
N VAL A 648 -32.95 66.22 -56.77
CA VAL A 648 -32.77 66.36 -55.33
C VAL A 648 -34.03 65.89 -54.63
N ILE A 649 -33.85 64.99 -53.66
CA ILE A 649 -34.88 64.63 -52.68
C ILE A 649 -34.56 65.38 -51.40
N MET A 650 -35.45 66.29 -51.04
CA MET A 650 -35.40 67.01 -49.78
C MET A 650 -36.30 66.31 -48.76
N THR A 651 -35.74 65.99 -47.61
CA THR A 651 -36.44 65.30 -46.51
C THR A 651 -36.83 66.28 -45.39
N ASP A 652 -37.79 65.91 -44.54
CA ASP A 652 -38.24 66.72 -43.40
C ASP A 652 -38.69 68.16 -43.77
N VAL A 653 -39.44 68.29 -44.86
CA VAL A 653 -39.98 69.57 -45.33
C VAL A 653 -41.17 69.98 -44.46
N LYS A 654 -41.04 71.11 -43.74
CA LYS A 654 -42.08 71.62 -42.83
C LYS A 654 -43.01 72.61 -43.51
N ALA A 655 -42.45 73.43 -44.40
CA ALA A 655 -43.19 74.44 -45.16
C ALA A 655 -42.72 74.50 -46.62
N LYS A 656 -43.59 74.93 -47.55
CA LYS A 656 -43.21 75.04 -48.98
C LYS A 656 -42.09 76.06 -49.19
N GLU A 657 -41.99 77.04 -48.30
CA GLU A 657 -40.96 78.07 -48.24
C GLU A 657 -39.55 77.48 -48.05
N ASP A 658 -39.41 76.34 -47.35
CA ASP A 658 -38.14 75.65 -47.19
C ASP A 658 -37.62 75.14 -48.55
N VAL A 659 -38.55 74.59 -49.35
CA VAL A 659 -38.26 74.08 -50.70
C VAL A 659 -37.94 75.22 -51.66
N VAL A 660 -38.65 76.35 -51.55
CA VAL A 660 -38.34 77.59 -52.30
C VAL A 660 -36.93 78.08 -51.97
N THR A 661 -36.55 78.06 -50.69
CA THR A 661 -35.22 78.51 -50.25
C THR A 661 -34.13 77.62 -50.84
N LEU A 662 -34.32 76.29 -50.81
CA LEU A 662 -33.40 75.35 -51.43
C LEU A 662 -33.34 75.52 -52.96
N ALA A 663 -34.48 75.65 -53.64
CA ALA A 663 -34.51 75.83 -55.09
C ALA A 663 -33.78 77.12 -55.53
N ARG A 664 -33.99 78.24 -54.83
CA ARG A 664 -33.24 79.49 -55.08
C ARG A 664 -31.74 79.35 -54.79
N LYS A 665 -31.39 78.63 -53.72
CA LYS A 665 -29.98 78.32 -53.40
C LYS A 665 -29.35 77.48 -54.50
N ILE A 666 -30.04 76.46 -55.01
CA ILE A 666 -29.56 75.62 -56.10
C ILE A 666 -29.33 76.47 -57.36
N ILE A 667 -30.33 77.26 -57.78
CA ILE A 667 -30.22 78.12 -58.97
C ILE A 667 -29.04 79.09 -58.84
N SER A 668 -28.84 79.72 -57.67
CA SER A 668 -27.72 80.65 -57.48
C SER A 668 -26.36 79.94 -57.51
N GLN A 669 -26.26 78.72 -56.98
CA GLN A 669 -25.01 77.93 -57.02
C GLN A 669 -24.70 77.42 -58.43
N VAL A 670 -25.72 77.01 -59.20
CA VAL A 670 -25.54 76.56 -60.59
C VAL A 670 -25.04 77.71 -61.47
N ASN A 671 -25.60 78.92 -61.30
CA ASN A 671 -25.24 80.11 -62.08
C ASN A 671 -23.83 80.67 -61.79
N LEU A 672 -23.12 80.17 -60.77
CA LEU A 672 -21.74 80.63 -60.52
C LEU A 672 -20.84 80.23 -61.71
N PRO A 673 -19.95 81.12 -62.19
CA PRO A 673 -19.00 80.77 -63.24
C PRO A 673 -18.17 79.53 -62.91
N ILE A 674 -17.97 78.65 -63.88
CA ILE A 674 -17.08 77.49 -63.79
C ILE A 674 -15.86 77.79 -64.65
N LYS A 675 -14.69 77.87 -64.00
CA LYS A 675 -13.43 78.14 -64.69
C LYS A 675 -13.06 76.96 -65.59
N TYR A 676 -12.87 77.22 -66.87
CA TYR A 676 -12.39 76.25 -67.85
C TYR A 676 -11.29 76.90 -68.69
N TYR A 677 -10.04 76.54 -68.41
CA TYR A 677 -8.86 77.25 -68.92
C TYR A 677 -8.92 78.77 -68.64
N ASP A 678 -8.92 79.59 -69.69
CA ASP A 678 -8.99 81.06 -69.63
C ASP A 678 -10.42 81.61 -69.86
N THR A 679 -11.43 80.74 -69.94
CA THR A 679 -12.85 81.14 -70.09
C THR A 679 -13.68 80.73 -68.88
N GLU A 680 -14.79 81.46 -68.70
CA GLU A 680 -15.79 81.17 -67.68
C GLU A 680 -17.04 80.60 -68.33
N LEU A 681 -17.40 79.38 -67.93
CA LEU A 681 -18.60 78.68 -68.39
C LEU A 681 -19.74 78.96 -67.40
N VAL A 682 -20.89 79.36 -67.92
CA VAL A 682 -22.09 79.63 -67.11
C VAL A 682 -23.26 78.87 -67.72
N VAL A 683 -23.97 78.13 -66.88
CA VAL A 683 -25.23 77.45 -67.21
C VAL A 683 -26.30 77.91 -66.21
N GLY A 684 -27.55 77.96 -66.68
CA GLY A 684 -28.70 78.19 -65.81
C GLY A 684 -29.24 76.89 -65.24
N ALA A 685 -30.21 76.98 -64.33
CA ALA A 685 -30.97 75.84 -63.86
C ALA A 685 -32.46 76.11 -63.94
N SER A 686 -33.18 75.23 -64.64
CA SER A 686 -34.64 75.15 -64.54
C SER A 686 -35.00 74.05 -63.55
N ILE A 687 -35.91 74.33 -62.62
CA ILE A 687 -36.29 73.36 -61.57
C ILE A 687 -37.80 73.16 -61.51
N GLY A 688 -38.25 71.93 -61.71
CA GLY A 688 -39.61 71.52 -61.41
C GLY A 688 -39.71 70.87 -60.04
N ILE A 689 -40.74 71.21 -59.26
CA ILE A 689 -40.85 70.78 -57.87
C ILE A 689 -42.17 70.06 -57.65
N SER A 690 -42.11 68.88 -57.02
CA SER A 690 -43.29 68.16 -56.52
C SER A 690 -43.12 67.84 -55.03
N ILE A 691 -44.22 67.85 -54.29
CA ILE A 691 -44.25 67.66 -52.84
C ILE A 691 -45.06 66.41 -52.49
N TYR A 692 -44.50 65.52 -51.68
CA TYR A 692 -45.24 64.47 -51.01
C TYR A 692 -45.94 64.99 -49.75
N PRO A 693 -47.21 64.61 -49.48
CA PRO A 693 -48.06 63.74 -50.31
C PRO A 693 -48.87 64.49 -51.38
N GLU A 694 -48.83 65.82 -51.41
CA GLU A 694 -49.73 66.67 -52.21
C GLU A 694 -49.74 66.39 -53.71
N ASN A 695 -48.59 66.01 -54.28
CA ASN A 695 -48.41 65.78 -55.70
C ASN A 695 -48.22 64.30 -56.02
N GLY A 696 -48.46 63.38 -55.10
CA GLY A 696 -48.36 61.94 -55.35
C GLY A 696 -47.64 61.17 -54.25
N GLU A 697 -47.88 59.86 -54.21
CA GLU A 697 -47.41 58.99 -53.13
C GLU A 697 -46.25 58.06 -53.50
N SER A 698 -45.81 58.03 -54.77
CA SER A 698 -44.70 57.19 -55.25
C SER A 698 -43.60 58.01 -55.92
N CYS A 699 -42.37 57.49 -55.90
CA CYS A 699 -41.19 58.14 -56.50
C CYS A 699 -41.45 58.53 -57.95
N MET A 700 -41.96 57.57 -58.72
CA MET A 700 -42.21 57.72 -60.15
C MET A 700 -43.26 58.80 -60.44
N LEU A 701 -44.33 58.89 -59.62
CA LEU A 701 -45.37 59.89 -59.81
C LEU A 701 -44.88 61.29 -59.45
N LEU A 702 -44.14 61.44 -58.35
CA LEU A 702 -43.56 62.73 -57.97
C LEU A 702 -42.48 63.19 -58.95
N LEU A 703 -41.61 62.30 -59.43
CA LEU A 703 -40.64 62.60 -60.48
C LEU A 703 -41.34 63.08 -61.75
N LYS A 704 -42.39 62.37 -62.19
CA LYS A 704 -43.17 62.76 -63.38
C LYS A 704 -43.83 64.13 -63.22
N HIS A 705 -44.37 64.42 -62.04
CA HIS A 705 -44.98 65.72 -61.77
C HIS A 705 -43.96 66.86 -61.66
N ALA A 706 -42.78 66.58 -61.07
CA ALA A 706 -41.69 67.52 -61.06
C ALA A 706 -41.17 67.79 -62.48
N ASP A 707 -41.00 66.77 -63.31
CA ASP A 707 -40.58 66.91 -64.71
C ASP A 707 -41.60 67.72 -65.55
N ASN A 708 -42.90 67.48 -65.37
CA ASN A 708 -43.94 68.31 -66.01
C ASN A 708 -43.87 69.78 -65.57
N ALA A 709 -43.58 70.05 -64.29
CA ALA A 709 -43.40 71.41 -63.79
C ALA A 709 -42.12 72.05 -64.37
N LEU A 710 -41.04 71.28 -64.51
CA LEU A 710 -39.79 71.69 -65.12
C LEU A 710 -39.99 72.10 -66.59
N TYR A 711 -40.76 71.32 -67.36
CA TYR A 711 -41.09 71.65 -68.75
C TYR A 711 -41.74 73.03 -68.88
N ASN A 712 -42.61 73.40 -67.95
CA ASN A 712 -43.26 74.70 -67.94
C ASN A 712 -42.30 75.85 -67.57
N VAL A 713 -41.34 75.63 -66.67
CA VAL A 713 -40.26 76.61 -66.38
C VAL A 713 -39.46 76.93 -67.64
N LYS A 714 -39.12 75.89 -68.42
CA LYS A 714 -38.36 76.07 -69.66
C LYS A 714 -39.09 76.91 -70.71
N ARG A 715 -40.43 77.01 -70.66
CA ARG A 715 -41.26 77.84 -71.57
C ARG A 715 -41.45 79.27 -71.09
N THR A 716 -41.37 79.54 -69.79
CA THR A 716 -41.72 80.84 -69.19
C THR A 716 -40.52 81.75 -68.91
N GLY A 717 -39.31 81.32 -69.25
CA GLY A 717 -38.11 82.16 -69.21
C GLY A 717 -36.79 81.47 -68.83
N LYS A 718 -36.84 80.19 -68.42
CA LYS A 718 -35.68 79.42 -67.91
C LYS A 718 -35.08 80.03 -66.63
N ASN A 719 -34.07 79.37 -66.07
CA ASN A 719 -33.31 79.82 -64.90
C ASN A 719 -34.18 80.19 -63.68
N ASN A 720 -35.24 79.42 -63.44
CA ASN A 720 -36.21 79.64 -62.38
C ASN A 720 -36.74 78.30 -61.86
N PHE A 721 -37.67 78.32 -60.92
CA PHE A 721 -38.35 77.12 -60.43
C PHE A 721 -39.88 77.25 -60.48
N MET A 722 -40.58 76.12 -60.54
CA MET A 722 -42.03 76.09 -60.42
C MET A 722 -42.51 74.83 -59.70
N PHE A 723 -43.52 74.98 -58.84
CA PHE A 723 -44.22 73.85 -58.24
C PHE A 723 -45.20 73.24 -59.25
N CYS A 724 -45.42 71.94 -59.16
CA CYS A 724 -46.50 71.27 -59.87
C CYS A 724 -47.85 71.86 -59.42
N SER A 725 -48.62 72.38 -60.36
CA SER A 725 -50.01 72.83 -60.13
C SER A 725 -50.92 71.60 -59.96
N GLN A 726 -51.83 71.61 -58.98
CA GLN A 726 -52.81 70.53 -58.78
C GLN A 726 -53.66 70.30 -60.05
N LEU A 727 -53.53 69.12 -60.65
CA LEU A 727 -54.53 68.58 -61.57
C LEU A 727 -55.69 68.06 -60.70
N ALA A 728 -56.92 68.51 -60.96
CA ALA A 728 -58.11 68.05 -60.26
C ALA A 728 -58.21 66.51 -60.38
N PRO A 729 -58.56 65.80 -59.29
CA PRO A 729 -58.61 64.34 -59.30
C PRO A 729 -59.68 63.86 -60.31
N THR A 730 -59.31 62.89 -61.15
CA THR A 730 -60.23 62.12 -61.98
C THR A 730 -60.47 60.76 -61.36
#